data_AF-A1CXN1-F1
#
_entry.id   AF-A1CXN1-F1
#
_cell.length_a   1.000
_cell.length_b   1.000
_cell.length_c   1.000
_cell.angle_alpha   90.00
_cell.angle_beta   90.00
_cell.angle_gamma   90.00
#
_symmetry.space_group_name_H-M   'P 1'
#
loop_
_entity.id
_entity.type
_entity.pdbx_description
1 polymer ?
#
loop_
_entity_poly.entity_id
_entity_poly.type
_entity_poly.pdbx_seq_one_letter_code
_entity_poly.pdbx_strand_id
1 'polypeptide(L)'
;MSATNDAVFHRRNKQIQDAIDGQNLKQALQLIEKRMKKGEDSRFLKAWKAEILYRHADDAHRQRGLTETLELCKLEPPTTDLDTLEILQETLQKIGGQEDTMRSLWEKAAKAKPQDLEVQLRWFSYAFEADDWKSAQKAAMSLQSNFPKTRKYYFWAIFLSYLVAVDKNSLEAERKLFGTLAYRMASKAADSVPADPKELLSTPRAIQNAEELLLLIKICESQGRHSEVVKLLDSQNLGLSSRIVQNDWPFVGEKLSGLEKAEMWAEGLSFARDLLAIPTNESEEKTLQERDDWAVWSLLVHSVQNIKNTETTAEIRKFIDEFIEAVPKSRNAQLARLDLIHWSFKSGSLKSDELITACQEYFDRNKTKLYCFVDLRKYLSDLDKGSLTELIQYASRTEGIQGDENDPFKDVPAINALKLEYCFLLSADEANATQPKIQDFVSRCLQIFRGAKRPERTAAGSTIESQPSDDLCLLAAMSLIRFSGGWINDKPDQIPDTSLIRAAGILERLLLDSPHNYNALLLLVRIYLRLGAGSLALRTFSKLSVKQLQYETVAHNLFTRLATIHPHSAPPVEGAEYKDFHPQSAFVQALNFYRTADVTTVRNRTNGLEYGSYVNVEGTIDLQRRLKHSICRKMWALDVKRIQRLAGGDNMGRYSDLARETSPTVDQRVFDAFMNCEAPGQTTFEERVRLGPLPKEHWVKSAQLTDQLFELLKNLAAQKPVSSDFDVPSLDDLLSSDAESEMTAPEIESVKLHVNLLKVAKLLSGSKSVSSEEVDTCLSQVEQWLESRSKDFALDSAKLSPVMSRTAVFLQPETPSAPSWKYLHDAFLVLESLKALSFIYTIASKKGSKTAKLPKDRVEKLGDLIGEVYESVRANIRALKSRVSEPGMLGSLVELVLAGGQELRTELEKTLDIPAVELVCGELMESWEESLNGALSVKL
;
A
#
# COMPACT_ATOMS: atom_id res chain seq x y z
N MET A 1 -30.03 44.31 -16.51
CA MET A 1 -30.45 43.87 -17.86
C MET A 1 -29.45 42.81 -18.30
N SER A 2 -29.87 41.56 -18.41
CA SER A 2 -28.96 40.44 -18.63
C SER A 2 -28.48 40.44 -20.09
N ALA A 3 -27.16 40.38 -20.29
CA ALA A 3 -26.53 40.27 -21.60
C ALA A 3 -26.74 38.87 -22.27
N THR A 4 -27.52 37.99 -21.63
CA THR A 4 -27.68 36.57 -21.97
C THR A 4 -28.56 36.27 -23.18
N ASN A 5 -29.13 37.28 -23.87
CA ASN A 5 -29.95 37.08 -25.08
C ASN A 5 -29.37 37.70 -26.36
N ASP A 6 -28.11 38.16 -26.35
CA ASP A 6 -27.51 38.80 -27.51
C ASP A 6 -26.81 37.77 -28.42
N ALA A 7 -27.48 37.35 -29.50
CA ALA A 7 -26.93 36.40 -30.48
C ALA A 7 -25.57 36.85 -31.06
N VAL A 8 -25.33 38.17 -31.07
CA VAL A 8 -24.05 38.75 -31.50
C VAL A 8 -22.94 38.50 -30.48
N PHE A 9 -23.24 38.56 -29.18
CA PHE A 9 -22.29 38.26 -28.10
C PHE A 9 -21.83 36.80 -28.15
N HIS A 10 -22.75 35.85 -28.27
CA HIS A 10 -22.43 34.42 -28.38
C HIS A 10 -21.60 34.10 -29.63
N ARG A 11 -21.97 34.66 -30.79
CA ARG A 11 -21.20 34.46 -32.04
C ARG A 11 -19.77 34.98 -31.91
N ARG A 12 -19.56 36.14 -31.26
CA ARG A 12 -18.23 36.72 -31.05
C ARG A 12 -17.40 35.92 -30.04
N ASN A 13 -18.01 35.43 -28.96
CA ASN A 13 -17.33 34.54 -28.01
C ASN A 13 -16.92 33.24 -28.70
N LYS A 14 -17.80 32.65 -29.52
CA LYS A 14 -17.49 31.45 -30.29
C LYS A 14 -16.27 31.62 -31.21
N GLN A 15 -16.13 32.77 -31.89
CA GLN A 15 -14.95 33.04 -32.72
C GLN A 15 -13.62 33.07 -31.93
N ILE A 16 -13.66 33.53 -30.69
CA ILE A 16 -12.49 33.52 -29.80
C ILE A 16 -12.24 32.08 -29.32
N GLN A 17 -13.29 31.35 -28.93
CA GLN A 17 -13.18 29.95 -28.51
C GLN A 17 -12.65 29.04 -29.62
N ASP A 18 -13.18 29.15 -30.84
CA ASP A 18 -12.71 28.39 -32.02
C ASP A 18 -11.21 28.66 -32.28
N ALA A 19 -10.73 29.89 -32.04
CA ALA A 19 -9.32 30.23 -32.16
C ALA A 19 -8.46 29.63 -31.04
N ILE A 20 -8.99 29.52 -29.80
CA ILE A 20 -8.33 28.84 -28.68
C ILE A 20 -8.27 27.34 -28.94
N ASP A 21 -9.36 26.72 -29.38
CA ASP A 21 -9.47 25.29 -29.67
C ASP A 21 -8.54 24.89 -30.83
N GLY A 22 -8.40 25.78 -31.83
CA GLY A 22 -7.39 25.67 -32.89
C GLY A 22 -5.95 25.99 -32.48
N GLN A 23 -5.68 26.19 -31.18
CA GLN A 23 -4.39 26.61 -30.59
C GLN A 23 -3.78 27.90 -31.18
N ASN A 24 -4.59 28.74 -31.82
CA ASN A 24 -4.16 30.01 -32.40
C ASN A 24 -4.34 31.16 -31.40
N LEU A 25 -3.57 31.13 -30.31
CA LEU A 25 -3.67 32.09 -29.20
C LEU A 25 -3.42 33.55 -29.63
N LYS A 26 -2.57 33.78 -30.65
CA LYS A 26 -2.34 35.13 -31.21
C LYS A 26 -3.59 35.71 -31.86
N GLN A 27 -4.29 34.90 -32.64
CA GLN A 27 -5.55 35.30 -33.26
C GLN A 27 -6.62 35.56 -32.19
N ALA A 28 -6.70 34.71 -31.16
CA ALA A 28 -7.62 34.89 -30.06
C ALA A 28 -7.38 36.23 -29.31
N LEU A 29 -6.12 36.56 -29.00
CA LEU A 29 -5.74 37.84 -28.40
C LEU A 29 -6.14 39.03 -29.27
N GLN A 30 -5.87 38.98 -30.59
CA GLN A 30 -6.24 40.06 -31.51
C GLN A 30 -7.75 40.29 -31.57
N LEU A 31 -8.55 39.21 -31.53
CA LEU A 31 -10.00 39.29 -31.51
C LEU A 31 -10.51 39.96 -30.22
N ILE A 32 -9.94 39.62 -29.06
CA ILE A 32 -10.28 40.25 -27.79
C ILE A 32 -9.88 41.73 -27.78
N GLU A 33 -8.64 42.06 -28.16
CA GLU A 33 -8.17 43.44 -28.21
C GLU A 33 -8.98 44.30 -29.17
N LYS A 34 -9.42 43.72 -30.30
CA LYS A 34 -10.31 44.41 -31.26
C LYS A 34 -11.67 44.71 -30.66
N ARG A 35 -12.22 43.84 -29.79
CA ARG A 35 -13.48 44.10 -29.08
C ARG A 35 -13.32 45.19 -28.03
N MET A 36 -12.25 45.13 -27.24
CA MET A 36 -11.93 46.16 -26.25
C MET A 36 -11.74 47.54 -26.91
N LYS A 37 -11.00 47.61 -28.03
CA LYS A 37 -10.84 48.85 -28.82
C LYS A 37 -12.14 49.39 -29.40
N LYS A 38 -13.15 48.53 -29.61
CA LYS A 38 -14.48 48.92 -30.10
C LYS A 38 -15.45 49.34 -28.98
N GLY A 39 -14.96 49.47 -27.75
CA GLY A 39 -15.71 49.98 -26.60
C GLY A 39 -16.25 48.93 -25.65
N GLU A 40 -15.98 47.64 -25.86
CA GLU A 40 -16.41 46.56 -24.96
C GLU A 40 -15.34 46.31 -23.88
N ASP A 41 -15.34 47.13 -22.82
CA ASP A 41 -14.35 47.06 -21.72
C ASP A 41 -14.88 46.33 -20.47
N SER A 42 -15.28 45.06 -20.64
CA SER A 42 -15.83 44.24 -19.54
C SER A 42 -14.75 43.51 -18.74
N ARG A 43 -15.04 43.22 -17.46
CA ARG A 43 -14.14 42.40 -16.61
C ARG A 43 -13.95 40.98 -17.18
N PHE A 44 -15.00 40.40 -17.74
CA PHE A 44 -14.97 39.12 -18.46
C PHE A 44 -13.93 39.12 -19.58
N LEU A 45 -13.94 40.12 -20.47
CA LEU A 45 -12.96 40.19 -21.57
C LEU A 45 -11.53 40.43 -21.07
N LYS A 46 -11.36 41.19 -19.99
CA LYS A 46 -10.04 41.38 -19.36
C LYS A 46 -9.51 40.07 -18.74
N ALA A 47 -10.36 39.31 -18.03
CA ALA A 47 -9.99 38.02 -17.47
C ALA A 47 -9.63 37.02 -18.57
N TRP A 48 -10.44 36.95 -19.63
CA TRP A 48 -10.18 36.05 -20.75
C TRP A 48 -8.90 36.42 -21.51
N LYS A 49 -8.62 37.72 -21.68
CA LYS A 49 -7.35 38.21 -22.21
C LYS A 49 -6.17 37.76 -21.35
N ALA A 50 -6.27 37.94 -20.03
CA ALA A 50 -5.21 37.59 -19.10
C ALA A 50 -4.92 36.07 -19.11
N GLU A 51 -5.97 35.23 -19.20
CA GLU A 51 -5.81 33.78 -19.35
C GLU A 51 -5.05 33.42 -20.63
N ILE A 52 -5.44 33.98 -21.78
CA ILE A 52 -4.78 33.67 -23.06
C ILE A 52 -3.33 34.17 -23.07
N LEU A 53 -3.06 35.33 -22.47
CA LEU A 53 -1.70 35.84 -22.27
C LEU A 53 -0.87 34.86 -21.43
N TYR A 54 -1.43 34.32 -20.35
CA TYR A 54 -0.75 33.34 -19.49
C TYR A 54 -0.46 32.02 -20.22
N ARG A 55 -1.40 31.54 -21.04
CA ARG A 55 -1.25 30.32 -21.85
C ARG A 55 -0.26 30.47 -23.01
N HIS A 56 0.23 31.67 -23.28
CA HIS A 56 1.15 31.93 -24.39
C HIS A 56 2.54 31.32 -24.14
N ALA A 57 3.20 30.91 -25.22
CA ALA A 57 4.54 30.28 -25.15
C ALA A 57 5.65 31.28 -24.75
N ASP A 58 5.45 32.56 -25.07
CA ASP A 58 6.38 33.65 -24.74
C ASP A 58 6.27 34.07 -23.27
N ASP A 59 7.40 34.05 -22.55
CA ASP A 59 7.46 34.36 -21.13
C ASP A 59 7.05 35.81 -20.82
N ALA A 60 7.30 36.77 -21.71
CA ALA A 60 6.86 38.15 -21.51
C ALA A 60 5.32 38.27 -21.50
N HIS A 61 4.66 37.54 -22.40
CA HIS A 61 3.20 37.45 -22.43
C HIS A 61 2.67 36.70 -21.20
N ARG A 62 3.36 35.63 -20.78
CA ARG A 62 2.98 34.86 -19.58
C ARG A 62 3.02 35.71 -18.31
N GLN A 63 4.11 36.44 -18.09
CA GLN A 63 4.27 37.34 -16.94
C GLN A 63 3.25 38.48 -16.94
N ARG A 64 2.93 39.01 -18.13
CA ARG A 64 1.87 39.99 -18.29
C ARG A 64 0.50 39.41 -17.94
N GLY A 65 0.18 38.21 -18.40
CA GLY A 65 -1.06 37.50 -18.07
C GLY A 65 -1.21 37.26 -16.57
N LEU A 66 -0.12 36.86 -15.89
CA LEU A 66 -0.06 36.74 -14.43
C LEU A 66 -0.40 38.08 -13.74
N THR A 67 0.29 39.14 -14.13
CA THR A 67 0.09 40.48 -13.54
C THR A 67 -1.34 40.98 -13.72
N GLU A 68 -1.86 40.91 -14.95
CA GLU A 68 -3.23 41.33 -15.27
C GLU A 68 -4.28 40.50 -14.49
N THR A 69 -4.05 39.20 -14.31
CA THR A 69 -4.94 38.33 -13.50
C THR A 69 -4.96 38.77 -12.04
N LEU A 70 -3.79 39.00 -11.43
CA LEU A 70 -3.69 39.40 -10.02
C LEU A 70 -4.28 40.79 -9.77
N GLU A 71 -4.15 41.72 -10.72
CA GLU A 71 -4.78 43.04 -10.63
C GLU A 71 -6.31 42.93 -10.66
N LEU A 72 -6.87 42.08 -11.53
CA LEU A 72 -8.32 41.85 -11.61
C LEU A 72 -8.89 41.27 -10.32
N CYS A 73 -8.14 40.40 -9.63
CA CYS A 73 -8.55 39.83 -8.34
C CYS A 73 -8.55 40.85 -7.19
N LYS A 74 -7.81 41.96 -7.32
CA LYS A 74 -7.68 43.00 -6.29
C LYS A 74 -8.63 44.19 -6.46
N LEU A 75 -9.46 44.19 -7.51
CA LEU A 75 -10.36 45.31 -7.81
C LEU A 75 -11.38 45.58 -6.69
N GLU A 76 -11.71 46.86 -6.53
CA GLU A 76 -12.80 47.35 -5.68
C GLU A 76 -13.74 48.23 -6.54
N PRO A 77 -15.05 47.93 -6.65
CA PRO A 77 -15.77 46.84 -6.00
C PRO A 77 -15.35 45.46 -6.54
N PRO A 78 -15.46 44.37 -5.75
CA PRO A 78 -14.99 43.05 -6.13
C PRO A 78 -15.74 42.49 -7.34
N THR A 79 -15.14 41.52 -8.02
CA THR A 79 -15.78 40.81 -9.13
C THR A 79 -16.85 39.86 -8.59
N THR A 80 -18.06 39.95 -9.13
CA THR A 80 -19.24 39.18 -8.68
C THR A 80 -19.97 38.47 -9.84
N ASP A 81 -19.34 38.46 -11.00
CA ASP A 81 -19.83 37.82 -12.22
C ASP A 81 -19.22 36.41 -12.29
N LEU A 82 -20.06 35.38 -12.40
CA LEU A 82 -19.63 33.99 -12.28
C LEU A 82 -18.65 33.59 -13.38
N ASP A 83 -18.97 33.88 -14.64
CA ASP A 83 -18.10 33.55 -15.78
C ASP A 83 -16.71 34.18 -15.61
N THR A 84 -16.65 35.44 -15.16
CA THR A 84 -15.38 36.12 -14.88
C THR A 84 -14.63 35.46 -13.70
N LEU A 85 -15.33 35.10 -12.62
CA LEU A 85 -14.74 34.45 -11.45
C LEU A 85 -14.17 33.07 -11.79
N GLU A 86 -14.87 32.27 -12.60
CA GLU A 86 -14.43 30.95 -13.03
C GLU A 86 -13.17 31.04 -13.91
N ILE A 87 -13.11 31.98 -14.87
CA ILE A 87 -11.89 32.22 -15.67
C ILE A 87 -10.71 32.60 -14.78
N LEU A 88 -10.92 33.50 -13.82
CA LEU A 88 -9.86 33.91 -12.88
C LEU A 88 -9.42 32.73 -12.00
N GLN A 89 -10.36 31.93 -11.50
CA GLN A 89 -10.08 30.72 -10.70
C GLN A 89 -9.24 29.71 -11.49
N GLU A 90 -9.64 29.36 -12.71
CA GLU A 90 -8.89 28.44 -13.57
C GLU A 90 -7.50 28.97 -13.93
N THR A 91 -7.39 30.27 -14.19
CA THR A 91 -6.11 30.91 -14.50
C THR A 91 -5.18 30.85 -13.29
N LEU A 92 -5.67 31.17 -12.09
CA LEU A 92 -4.90 31.07 -10.84
C LEU A 92 -4.49 29.63 -10.51
N GLN A 93 -5.34 28.64 -10.75
CA GLN A 93 -4.99 27.23 -10.62
C GLN A 93 -3.85 26.83 -11.57
N LYS A 94 -3.88 27.30 -12.82
CA LYS A 94 -2.80 27.08 -13.81
C LYS A 94 -1.52 27.84 -13.47
N ILE A 95 -1.60 28.95 -12.72
CA ILE A 95 -0.45 29.72 -12.23
C ILE A 95 0.28 28.98 -11.10
N GLY A 96 -0.47 28.42 -10.15
CA GLY A 96 0.06 27.77 -8.94
C GLY A 96 0.58 28.76 -7.89
N GLY A 97 0.58 28.38 -6.60
CA GLY A 97 1.09 29.23 -5.52
C GLY A 97 0.26 30.51 -5.26
N GLN A 98 -1.00 30.53 -5.70
CA GLN A 98 -1.94 31.64 -5.56
C GLN A 98 -3.20 31.26 -4.77
N GLU A 99 -3.06 30.32 -3.84
CA GLU A 99 -4.14 29.75 -3.04
C GLU A 99 -4.86 30.83 -2.22
N ASP A 100 -4.11 31.76 -1.64
CA ASP A 100 -4.67 32.89 -0.88
C ASP A 100 -5.47 33.84 -1.76
N THR A 101 -4.98 34.10 -2.97
CA THR A 101 -5.68 34.96 -3.95
C THR A 101 -6.99 34.31 -4.40
N MET A 102 -6.98 33.00 -4.69
CA MET A 102 -8.19 32.24 -5.03
C MET A 102 -9.21 32.28 -3.89
N ARG A 103 -8.76 32.05 -2.65
CA ARG A 103 -9.62 32.11 -1.46
C ARG A 103 -10.24 33.50 -1.30
N SER A 104 -9.43 34.55 -1.39
CA SER A 104 -9.90 35.92 -1.24
C SER A 104 -10.87 36.33 -2.34
N LEU A 105 -10.68 35.84 -3.58
CA LEU A 105 -11.52 36.18 -4.72
C LEU A 105 -12.99 35.78 -4.46
N TRP A 106 -13.20 34.51 -4.11
CA TRP A 106 -14.54 33.98 -3.83
C TRP A 106 -15.14 34.54 -2.53
N GLU A 107 -14.34 34.68 -1.47
CA GLU A 107 -14.82 35.26 -0.20
C GLU A 107 -15.32 36.71 -0.39
N LYS A 108 -14.61 37.54 -1.18
CA LYS A 108 -15.04 38.90 -1.50
C LYS A 108 -16.30 38.92 -2.36
N ALA A 109 -16.37 38.07 -3.39
CA ALA A 109 -17.55 37.97 -4.26
C ALA A 109 -18.82 37.59 -3.48
N ALA A 110 -18.69 36.57 -2.62
CA ALA A 110 -19.78 36.07 -1.77
C ALA A 110 -20.24 37.13 -0.76
N LYS A 111 -19.31 37.89 -0.16
CA LYS A 111 -19.66 39.00 0.75
C LYS A 111 -20.36 40.16 0.04
N ALA A 112 -19.99 40.44 -1.21
CA ALA A 112 -20.63 41.49 -2.01
C ALA A 112 -22.05 41.09 -2.46
N LYS A 113 -22.31 39.79 -2.65
CA LYS A 113 -23.64 39.25 -2.98
C LYS A 113 -24.06 38.11 -2.02
N PRO A 114 -24.44 38.43 -0.76
CA PRO A 114 -24.76 37.41 0.24
C PRO A 114 -26.04 36.62 -0.05
N GLN A 115 -26.96 37.18 -0.85
CA GLN A 115 -28.24 36.57 -1.23
C GLN A 115 -28.17 35.80 -2.56
N ASP A 116 -27.00 35.79 -3.23
CA ASP A 116 -26.80 35.06 -4.48
C ASP A 116 -26.35 33.63 -4.17
N LEU A 117 -27.30 32.69 -4.22
CA LEU A 117 -27.07 31.31 -3.83
C LEU A 117 -25.99 30.63 -4.68
N GLU A 118 -25.92 30.94 -5.97
CA GLU A 118 -24.99 30.30 -6.90
C GLU A 118 -23.55 30.71 -6.59
N VAL A 119 -23.31 32.00 -6.32
CA VAL A 119 -21.98 32.49 -5.88
C VAL A 119 -21.55 31.83 -4.56
N GLN A 120 -22.48 31.67 -3.60
CA GLN A 120 -22.19 31.05 -2.31
C GLN A 120 -21.86 29.55 -2.44
N LEU A 121 -22.63 28.82 -3.26
CA LEU A 121 -22.39 27.40 -3.51
C LEU A 121 -21.10 27.17 -4.30
N ARG A 122 -20.78 28.02 -5.29
CA ARG A 122 -19.50 27.92 -6.02
C ARG A 122 -18.30 28.17 -5.10
N TRP A 123 -18.37 29.19 -4.24
CA TRP A 123 -17.33 29.41 -3.22
C TRP A 123 -17.17 28.19 -2.32
N PHE A 124 -18.28 27.63 -1.83
CA PHE A 124 -18.26 26.42 -1.01
C PHE A 124 -17.63 25.23 -1.74
N SER A 125 -18.08 24.92 -2.96
CA SER A 125 -17.59 23.78 -3.76
C SER A 125 -16.09 23.90 -4.05
N TYR A 126 -15.61 25.05 -4.52
CA TYR A 126 -14.17 25.22 -4.78
C TYR A 126 -13.33 25.07 -3.52
N ALA A 127 -13.80 25.59 -2.38
CA ALA A 127 -13.10 25.43 -1.11
C ALA A 127 -13.09 23.98 -0.62
N PHE A 128 -14.23 23.29 -0.69
CA PHE A 128 -14.39 21.91 -0.25
C PHE A 128 -13.61 20.93 -1.14
N GLU A 129 -13.63 21.13 -2.46
CA GLU A 129 -12.88 20.31 -3.42
C GLU A 129 -11.36 20.51 -3.32
N ALA A 130 -10.90 21.69 -2.86
CA ALA A 130 -9.48 22.01 -2.70
C ALA A 130 -8.91 21.65 -1.31
N ASP A 131 -9.66 20.93 -0.47
CA ASP A 131 -9.29 20.62 0.93
C ASP A 131 -9.10 21.87 1.82
N ASP A 132 -9.65 23.02 1.42
CA ASP A 132 -9.59 24.26 2.19
C ASP A 132 -10.74 24.33 3.19
N TRP A 133 -10.60 23.53 4.26
CA TRP A 133 -11.64 23.36 5.28
C TRP A 133 -12.05 24.68 5.93
N LYS A 134 -11.12 25.63 6.09
CA LYS A 134 -11.42 26.94 6.68
C LYS A 134 -12.30 27.78 5.76
N SER A 135 -11.94 27.88 4.49
CA SER A 135 -12.73 28.61 3.50
C SER A 135 -14.10 27.97 3.32
N ALA A 136 -14.16 26.64 3.26
CA ALA A 136 -15.39 25.89 3.15
C ALA A 136 -16.28 26.06 4.40
N GLN A 137 -15.68 26.12 5.61
CA GLN A 137 -16.41 26.36 6.86
C GLN A 137 -17.03 27.76 6.89
N LYS A 138 -16.28 28.79 6.46
CA LYS A 138 -16.83 30.15 6.32
C LYS A 138 -17.98 30.21 5.32
N ALA A 139 -17.84 29.54 4.18
CA ALA A 139 -18.88 29.46 3.17
C ALA A 139 -20.13 28.75 3.71
N ALA A 140 -19.97 27.65 4.43
CA ALA A 140 -21.07 26.93 5.09
C ALA A 140 -21.77 27.80 6.16
N MET A 141 -21.02 28.58 6.94
CA MET A 141 -21.58 29.53 7.90
C MET A 141 -22.36 30.67 7.23
N SER A 142 -21.88 31.17 6.09
CA SER A 142 -22.60 32.14 5.26
C SER A 142 -23.90 31.54 4.72
N LEU A 143 -23.83 30.32 4.18
CA LEU A 143 -24.99 29.59 3.64
C LEU A 143 -26.08 29.37 4.72
N GLN A 144 -25.72 28.89 5.92
CA GLN A 144 -26.71 28.63 6.97
C GLN A 144 -27.34 29.92 7.53
N SER A 145 -26.58 31.03 7.54
CA SER A 145 -27.07 32.32 8.00
C SER A 145 -27.99 32.99 6.97
N ASN A 146 -27.62 32.96 5.68
CA ASN A 146 -28.37 33.65 4.62
C ASN A 146 -29.54 32.82 4.08
N PHE A 147 -29.47 31.48 4.15
CA PHE A 147 -30.49 30.56 3.65
C PHE A 147 -30.98 29.58 4.74
N PRO A 148 -31.53 30.09 5.87
CA PRO A 148 -31.85 29.27 7.05
C PRO A 148 -32.98 28.24 6.84
N LYS A 149 -33.75 28.36 5.75
CA LYS A 149 -34.79 27.37 5.38
C LYS A 149 -34.18 26.04 4.90
N THR A 150 -32.95 26.06 4.43
CA THR A 150 -32.27 24.87 3.90
C THR A 150 -31.43 24.23 5.00
N ARG A 151 -32.05 23.27 5.70
CA ARG A 151 -31.49 22.61 6.89
C ARG A 151 -30.08 22.05 6.70
N LYS A 152 -29.77 21.44 5.54
CA LYS A 152 -28.46 20.83 5.29
C LYS A 152 -27.29 21.79 5.51
N TYR A 153 -27.45 23.09 5.22
CA TYR A 153 -26.38 24.07 5.43
C TYR A 153 -25.99 24.23 6.89
N TYR A 154 -26.94 24.04 7.82
CA TYR A 154 -26.65 24.06 9.26
C TYR A 154 -25.72 22.90 9.64
N PHE A 155 -26.00 21.68 9.16
CA PHE A 155 -25.18 20.51 9.43
C PHE A 155 -23.87 20.50 8.64
N TRP A 156 -23.83 21.09 7.44
CA TRP A 156 -22.56 21.35 6.74
C TRP A 156 -21.65 22.26 7.57
N ALA A 157 -22.20 23.30 8.20
CA ALA A 157 -21.43 24.18 9.07
C ALA A 157 -20.90 23.44 10.32
N ILE A 158 -21.69 22.54 10.91
CA ILE A 158 -21.25 21.65 12.01
C ILE A 158 -20.11 20.76 11.54
N PHE A 159 -20.33 20.01 10.45
CA PHE A 159 -19.37 19.06 9.90
C PHE A 159 -18.05 19.73 9.50
N LEU A 160 -18.11 20.90 8.85
CA LEU A 160 -16.90 21.62 8.43
C LEU A 160 -16.16 22.24 9.62
N SER A 161 -16.88 22.65 10.67
CA SER A 161 -16.24 23.06 11.93
C SER A 161 -15.55 21.87 12.59
N TYR A 162 -16.14 20.68 12.53
CA TYR A 162 -15.50 19.44 12.96
C TYR A 162 -14.26 19.09 12.13
N LEU A 163 -14.32 19.15 10.79
CA LEU A 163 -13.17 18.88 9.92
C LEU A 163 -11.98 19.80 10.23
N VAL A 164 -12.22 21.10 10.46
CA VAL A 164 -11.15 22.03 10.88
C VAL A 164 -10.58 21.66 12.27
N ALA A 165 -11.41 21.12 13.17
CA ALA A 165 -10.96 20.72 14.50
C ALA A 165 -10.02 19.50 14.47
N VAL A 166 -10.29 18.54 13.59
CA VAL A 166 -9.50 17.30 13.46
C VAL A 166 -8.36 17.40 12.45
N ASP A 167 -8.35 18.43 11.61
CA ASP A 167 -7.29 18.67 10.64
C ASP A 167 -5.95 19.00 11.31
N LYS A 168 -4.93 18.18 11.03
CA LYS A 168 -3.57 18.32 11.57
C LYS A 168 -2.84 19.54 11.01
N ASN A 169 -3.26 20.07 9.87
CA ASN A 169 -2.65 21.25 9.26
C ASN A 169 -3.17 22.57 9.87
N SER A 170 -4.21 22.51 10.70
CA SER A 170 -4.81 23.67 11.36
C SER A 170 -4.09 24.02 12.67
N LEU A 171 -4.05 25.30 13.04
CA LEU A 171 -3.38 25.75 14.27
C LEU A 171 -4.13 25.24 15.50
N GLU A 172 -3.41 24.93 16.58
CA GLU A 172 -4.02 24.38 17.80
C GLU A 172 -5.13 25.29 18.40
N ALA A 173 -4.96 26.61 18.34
CA ALA A 173 -5.97 27.58 18.76
C ALA A 173 -7.24 27.50 17.90
N GLU A 174 -7.09 27.30 16.59
CA GLU A 174 -8.20 27.13 15.66
C GLU A 174 -8.89 25.79 15.90
N ARG A 175 -8.13 24.71 16.07
CA ARG A 175 -8.67 23.38 16.35
C ARG A 175 -9.57 23.40 17.59
N LYS A 176 -9.12 24.04 18.67
CA LYS A 176 -9.91 24.24 19.90
C LYS A 176 -11.16 25.10 19.67
N LEU A 177 -11.02 26.20 18.93
CA LEU A 177 -12.13 27.12 18.64
C LEU A 177 -13.22 26.43 17.83
N PHE A 178 -12.85 25.80 16.71
CA PHE A 178 -13.78 25.13 15.81
C PHE A 178 -14.34 23.85 16.43
N GLY A 179 -13.56 23.12 17.24
CA GLY A 179 -14.06 21.99 18.03
C GLY A 179 -15.14 22.41 19.02
N THR A 180 -14.92 23.54 19.73
CA THR A 180 -15.93 24.11 20.64
C THR A 180 -17.18 24.56 19.87
N LEU A 181 -17.01 25.17 18.70
CA LEU A 181 -18.12 25.62 17.87
C LEU A 181 -18.95 24.43 17.35
N ALA A 182 -18.28 23.42 16.78
CA ALA A 182 -18.92 22.20 16.28
C ALA A 182 -19.73 21.52 17.39
N TYR A 183 -19.12 21.33 18.56
CA TYR A 183 -19.78 20.77 19.74
C TYR A 183 -21.02 21.57 20.14
N ARG A 184 -20.89 22.89 20.37
CA ARG A 184 -22.04 23.72 20.79
C ARG A 184 -23.18 23.68 19.78
N MET A 185 -22.89 23.71 18.49
CA MET A 185 -23.91 23.66 17.44
C MET A 185 -24.60 22.30 17.37
N ALA A 186 -23.84 21.21 17.51
CA ALA A 186 -24.34 19.84 17.49
C ALA A 186 -25.13 19.50 18.77
N SER A 187 -24.63 19.86 19.96
CA SER A 187 -25.35 19.67 21.22
C SER A 187 -26.65 20.47 21.23
N LYS A 188 -26.65 21.71 20.73
CA LYS A 188 -27.90 22.47 20.58
C LYS A 188 -28.90 21.78 19.64
N ALA A 189 -28.41 21.09 18.60
CA ALA A 189 -29.25 20.29 17.72
C ALA A 189 -29.83 19.07 18.45
N ALA A 190 -29.04 18.40 19.29
CA ALA A 190 -29.49 17.30 20.15
C ALA A 190 -30.53 17.77 21.20
N ASP A 191 -30.29 18.89 21.88
CA ASP A 191 -31.21 19.46 22.86
C ASP A 191 -32.55 19.89 22.24
N SER A 192 -32.57 20.15 20.93
CA SER A 192 -33.78 20.53 20.19
C SER A 192 -34.62 19.32 19.77
N VAL A 193 -34.17 18.08 20.05
CA VAL A 193 -34.93 16.86 19.73
C VAL A 193 -36.14 16.77 20.67
N PRO A 194 -37.39 16.81 20.14
CA PRO A 194 -38.59 16.80 20.96
C PRO A 194 -38.80 15.45 21.63
N ALA A 195 -39.52 15.44 22.75
CA ALA A 195 -39.92 14.21 23.43
C ALA A 195 -41.00 13.43 22.66
N ASP A 196 -41.88 14.11 21.92
CA ASP A 196 -42.83 13.44 21.03
C ASP A 196 -42.15 13.15 19.67
N PRO A 197 -41.97 11.86 19.29
CA PRO A 197 -41.37 11.49 18.00
C PRO A 197 -42.15 11.99 16.78
N LYS A 198 -43.41 12.41 16.92
CA LYS A 198 -44.22 13.00 15.83
C LYS A 198 -43.78 14.42 15.48
N GLU A 199 -43.24 15.17 16.46
CA GLU A 199 -42.80 16.55 16.27
C GLU A 199 -41.38 16.65 15.68
N LEU A 200 -40.63 15.53 15.64
CA LEU A 200 -39.22 15.48 15.23
C LEU A 200 -38.92 16.17 13.90
N LEU A 201 -39.74 15.89 12.87
CA LEU A 201 -39.56 16.44 11.53
C LEU A 201 -39.95 17.92 11.43
N SER A 202 -40.69 18.44 12.41
CA SER A 202 -41.15 19.83 12.43
C SER A 202 -40.12 20.79 13.03
N THR A 203 -39.11 20.28 13.75
CA THR A 203 -38.05 21.10 14.36
C THR A 203 -36.85 21.24 13.41
N PRO A 204 -36.63 22.41 12.77
CA PRO A 204 -35.70 22.52 11.63
C PRO A 204 -34.23 22.27 11.96
N ARG A 205 -33.82 22.45 13.22
CA ARG A 205 -32.43 22.30 13.67
C ARG A 205 -32.20 21.10 14.59
N ALA A 206 -33.24 20.31 14.87
CA ALA A 206 -33.08 19.09 15.65
C ALA A 206 -32.29 18.04 14.87
N ILE A 207 -31.61 17.14 15.57
CA ILE A 207 -31.12 15.89 14.99
C ILE A 207 -32.33 15.06 14.56
N GLN A 208 -32.37 14.60 13.31
CA GLN A 208 -33.53 13.91 12.74
C GLN A 208 -33.21 12.50 12.23
N ASN A 209 -31.94 12.15 12.07
CA ASN A 209 -31.49 10.86 11.55
C ASN A 209 -30.21 10.38 12.24
N ALA A 210 -29.89 9.11 12.00
CA ALA A 210 -28.72 8.43 12.56
C ALA A 210 -27.40 9.12 12.20
N GLU A 211 -27.19 9.54 10.96
CA GLU A 211 -25.93 10.15 10.50
C GLU A 211 -25.57 11.44 11.26
N GLU A 212 -26.57 12.24 11.62
CA GLU A 212 -26.37 13.46 12.40
C GLU A 212 -26.06 13.19 13.87
N LEU A 213 -26.64 12.13 14.44
CA LEU A 213 -26.27 11.66 15.76
C LEU A 213 -24.83 11.11 15.76
N LEU A 214 -24.47 10.33 14.74
CA LEU A 214 -23.09 9.84 14.56
C LEU A 214 -22.10 10.99 14.43
N LEU A 215 -22.46 12.06 13.71
CA LEU A 215 -21.63 13.27 13.65
C LEU A 215 -21.42 13.89 15.04
N LEU A 216 -22.46 14.00 15.87
CA LEU A 216 -22.31 14.47 17.25
C LEU A 216 -21.42 13.52 18.08
N ILE A 217 -21.60 12.20 17.94
CA ILE A 217 -20.76 11.21 18.62
C ILE A 217 -19.29 11.41 18.23
N LYS A 218 -18.97 11.51 16.93
CA LYS A 218 -17.60 11.77 16.44
C LYS A 218 -17.02 13.08 16.97
N ILE A 219 -17.83 14.13 17.07
CA ILE A 219 -17.41 15.41 17.68
C ILE A 219 -17.06 15.20 19.16
N CYS A 220 -17.91 14.51 19.94
CA CYS A 220 -17.65 14.20 21.34
C CYS A 220 -16.42 13.31 21.53
N GLU A 221 -16.25 12.27 20.70
CA GLU A 221 -15.09 11.38 20.72
C GLU A 221 -13.79 12.13 20.44
N SER A 222 -13.77 13.02 19.45
CA SER A 222 -12.58 13.83 19.12
C SER A 222 -12.13 14.76 20.25
N GLN A 223 -13.01 15.00 21.23
CA GLN A 223 -12.76 15.84 22.41
C GLN A 223 -12.60 15.02 23.70
N GLY A 224 -12.56 13.67 23.61
CA GLY A 224 -12.41 12.77 24.76
C GLY A 224 -13.65 12.69 25.66
N ARG A 225 -14.84 13.07 25.16
CA ARG A 225 -16.08 13.18 25.96
C ARG A 225 -16.88 11.88 25.92
N HIS A 226 -16.22 10.75 26.15
CA HIS A 226 -16.79 9.41 25.99
C HIS A 226 -17.95 9.12 26.95
N SER A 227 -17.89 9.60 28.20
CA SER A 227 -18.97 9.44 29.17
C SER A 227 -20.25 10.20 28.79
N GLU A 228 -20.15 11.30 28.02
CA GLU A 228 -21.32 11.98 27.48
C GLU A 228 -21.93 11.21 26.32
N VAL A 229 -21.12 10.56 25.48
CA VAL A 229 -21.62 9.68 24.42
C VAL A 229 -22.48 8.56 25.02
N VAL A 230 -22.02 7.91 26.09
CA VAL A 230 -22.80 6.89 26.80
C VAL A 230 -24.15 7.46 27.27
N LYS A 231 -24.15 8.62 27.93
CA LYS A 231 -25.38 9.29 28.38
C LYS A 231 -26.33 9.67 27.24
N LEU A 232 -25.78 10.12 26.10
CA LEU A 232 -26.57 10.44 24.91
C LEU A 232 -27.25 9.17 24.36
N LEU A 233 -26.54 8.04 24.37
CA LEU A 233 -27.05 6.74 23.91
C LEU A 233 -28.05 6.09 24.89
N ASP A 234 -28.05 6.50 26.15
CA ASP A 234 -29.06 6.12 27.15
C ASP A 234 -30.36 6.96 27.09
N SER A 235 -30.34 8.07 26.35
CA SER A 235 -31.52 8.94 26.19
C SER A 235 -32.68 8.24 25.49
N GLN A 236 -33.90 8.40 26.01
CA GLN A 236 -35.10 7.82 25.37
C GLN A 236 -35.44 8.46 24.02
N ASN A 237 -35.15 9.75 23.85
CA ASN A 237 -35.58 10.51 22.67
C ASN A 237 -34.54 10.50 21.54
N LEU A 238 -33.27 10.26 21.87
CA LEU A 238 -32.13 10.33 20.93
C LEU A 238 -31.26 9.07 20.94
N GLY A 239 -31.22 8.34 22.04
CA GLY A 239 -30.35 7.18 22.24
C GLY A 239 -30.86 5.90 21.57
N LEU A 240 -30.37 4.75 22.03
CA LEU A 240 -30.55 3.45 21.36
C LEU A 240 -32.02 3.10 21.08
N SER A 241 -32.91 3.30 22.06
CA SER A 241 -34.33 2.97 21.94
C SER A 241 -35.16 4.02 21.21
N SER A 242 -34.54 5.13 20.77
CA SER A 242 -35.25 6.23 20.12
C SER A 242 -35.73 5.86 18.71
N ARG A 243 -36.65 6.67 18.16
CA ARG A 243 -37.08 6.57 16.75
C ARG A 243 -35.92 6.81 15.76
N ILE A 244 -34.86 7.48 16.18
CA ILE A 244 -33.72 7.83 15.33
C ILE A 244 -32.79 6.63 15.16
N VAL A 245 -32.51 5.91 16.25
CA VAL A 245 -31.52 4.82 16.29
C VAL A 245 -32.17 3.44 16.17
N GLN A 246 -33.33 3.22 16.79
CA GLN A 246 -34.09 1.96 16.71
C GLN A 246 -33.27 0.70 17.04
N ASN A 247 -32.37 0.79 18.04
CA ASN A 247 -31.42 -0.23 18.47
C ASN A 247 -30.49 -0.74 17.36
N ASP A 248 -30.17 0.11 16.38
CA ASP A 248 -29.22 -0.23 15.31
C ASP A 248 -27.82 -0.58 15.88
N TRP A 249 -27.27 -1.69 15.40
CA TRP A 249 -26.07 -2.32 15.97
C TRP A 249 -24.82 -1.41 15.99
N PRO A 250 -24.55 -0.57 14.97
CA PRO A 250 -23.43 0.37 15.01
C PRO A 250 -23.45 1.29 16.24
N PHE A 251 -24.63 1.74 16.69
CA PHE A 251 -24.74 2.57 17.89
C PHE A 251 -24.54 1.78 19.19
N VAL A 252 -24.90 0.49 19.20
CA VAL A 252 -24.53 -0.41 20.30
C VAL A 252 -23.00 -0.50 20.36
N GLY A 253 -22.33 -0.68 19.22
CA GLY A 253 -20.87 -0.65 19.11
C GLY A 253 -20.25 0.65 19.64
N GLU A 254 -20.80 1.81 19.27
CA GLU A 254 -20.34 3.12 19.79
C GLU A 254 -20.55 3.23 21.32
N LYS A 255 -21.64 2.67 21.87
CA LYS A 255 -21.85 2.62 23.33
C LYS A 255 -20.85 1.71 24.02
N LEU A 256 -20.58 0.51 23.48
CA LEU A 256 -19.59 -0.43 24.02
C LEU A 256 -18.20 0.23 24.05
N SER A 257 -17.78 0.84 22.94
CA SER A 257 -16.52 1.58 22.87
C SER A 257 -16.49 2.79 23.81
N GLY A 258 -17.60 3.51 23.94
CA GLY A 258 -17.75 4.63 24.85
C GLY A 258 -17.60 4.25 26.32
N LEU A 259 -18.21 3.13 26.75
CA LEU A 259 -18.10 2.57 28.10
C LEU A 259 -16.65 2.18 28.43
N GLU A 260 -15.97 1.51 27.49
CA GLU A 260 -14.57 1.13 27.64
C GLU A 260 -13.65 2.35 27.75
N LYS A 261 -13.72 3.29 26.80
CA LYS A 261 -12.89 4.50 26.79
C LYS A 261 -13.18 5.46 27.95
N ALA A 262 -14.39 5.41 28.52
CA ALA A 262 -14.76 6.18 29.70
C ALA A 262 -14.41 5.48 31.02
N GLU A 263 -13.84 4.28 30.97
CA GLU A 263 -13.51 3.44 32.14
C GLU A 263 -14.73 3.15 33.04
N MET A 264 -15.91 3.08 32.43
CA MET A 264 -17.20 2.83 33.09
C MET A 264 -17.41 1.32 33.29
N TRP A 265 -16.49 0.65 33.97
CA TRP A 265 -16.39 -0.82 34.00
C TRP A 265 -17.62 -1.52 34.61
N ALA A 266 -18.22 -0.94 35.65
CA ALA A 266 -19.40 -1.53 36.29
C ALA A 266 -20.64 -1.45 35.37
N GLU A 267 -20.87 -0.29 34.73
CA GLU A 267 -21.94 -0.14 33.75
C GLU A 267 -21.66 -0.96 32.48
N GLY A 268 -20.39 -1.02 32.04
CA GLY A 268 -19.92 -1.85 30.94
C GLY A 268 -20.18 -3.33 31.15
N LEU A 269 -19.88 -3.84 32.34
CA LEU A 269 -20.13 -5.23 32.70
C LEU A 269 -21.62 -5.56 32.69
N SER A 270 -22.45 -4.71 33.30
CA SER A 270 -23.91 -4.89 33.32
C SER A 270 -24.46 -4.88 31.90
N PHE A 271 -24.08 -3.88 31.10
CA PHE A 271 -24.57 -3.72 29.74
C PHE A 271 -24.18 -4.88 28.83
N ALA A 272 -22.92 -5.33 28.90
CA ALA A 272 -22.46 -6.49 28.14
C ALA A 272 -23.19 -7.78 28.55
N ARG A 273 -23.41 -7.99 29.86
CA ARG A 273 -24.15 -9.14 30.38
C ARG A 273 -25.61 -9.13 29.92
N ASP A 274 -26.27 -7.97 29.94
CA ASP A 274 -27.66 -7.83 29.50
C ASP A 274 -27.82 -8.12 28.00
N LEU A 275 -26.84 -7.76 27.18
CA LEU A 275 -26.81 -8.11 25.76
C LEU A 275 -26.65 -9.62 25.55
N LEU A 276 -25.86 -10.29 26.39
CA LEU A 276 -25.54 -11.72 26.34
C LEU A 276 -26.51 -12.60 27.16
N ALA A 277 -27.71 -12.12 27.46
CA ALA A 277 -28.71 -12.90 28.20
C ALA A 277 -28.95 -14.27 27.54
N ILE A 278 -28.94 -15.33 28.36
CA ILE A 278 -29.11 -16.72 27.90
C ILE A 278 -30.52 -16.87 27.32
N PRO A 279 -30.66 -17.34 26.07
CA PRO A 279 -31.95 -17.40 25.40
C PRO A 279 -32.82 -18.49 25.99
N THR A 280 -34.11 -18.20 26.13
CA THR A 280 -35.13 -19.12 26.65
C THR A 280 -36.12 -19.58 25.57
N ASN A 281 -36.07 -18.98 24.38
CA ASN A 281 -36.93 -19.26 23.24
C ASN A 281 -36.23 -18.96 21.90
N GLU A 282 -36.81 -19.44 20.80
CA GLU A 282 -36.24 -19.32 19.44
C GLU A 282 -36.10 -17.86 18.96
N SER A 283 -36.93 -16.93 19.45
CA SER A 283 -36.84 -15.51 19.08
C SER A 283 -35.62 -14.84 19.73
N GLU A 284 -35.33 -15.21 20.98
CA GLU A 284 -34.15 -14.74 21.71
C GLU A 284 -32.86 -15.32 21.11
N GLU A 285 -32.88 -16.58 20.66
CA GLU A 285 -31.74 -17.19 19.96
C GLU A 285 -31.36 -16.42 18.68
N LYS A 286 -32.35 -16.01 17.88
CA LYS A 286 -32.10 -15.19 16.67
C LYS A 286 -31.51 -13.84 17.01
N THR A 287 -32.02 -13.20 18.06
CA THR A 287 -31.51 -11.89 18.52
C THR A 287 -30.09 -12.01 19.06
N LEU A 288 -29.76 -13.13 19.73
CA LEU A 288 -28.43 -13.37 20.27
C LEU A 288 -27.36 -13.52 19.17
N GLN A 289 -27.71 -13.98 17.96
CA GLN A 289 -26.72 -14.12 16.88
C GLN A 289 -26.02 -12.81 16.53
N GLU A 290 -26.74 -11.68 16.57
CA GLU A 290 -26.15 -10.35 16.36
C GLU A 290 -25.38 -9.87 17.60
N ARG A 291 -25.77 -10.34 18.80
CA ARG A 291 -25.18 -9.92 20.08
C ARG A 291 -23.98 -10.74 20.53
N ASP A 292 -23.81 -11.95 19.99
CA ASP A 292 -22.62 -12.78 20.15
C ASP A 292 -21.45 -12.22 19.32
N ASP A 293 -21.11 -10.96 19.60
CA ASP A 293 -20.07 -10.17 18.94
C ASP A 293 -18.88 -10.06 19.89
N TRP A 294 -17.66 -10.19 19.34
CA TRP A 294 -16.44 -10.10 20.12
C TRP A 294 -16.31 -8.77 20.89
N ALA A 295 -16.83 -7.65 20.37
CA ALA A 295 -16.80 -6.36 21.09
C ALA A 295 -17.54 -6.42 22.43
N VAL A 296 -18.65 -7.15 22.50
CA VAL A 296 -19.43 -7.33 23.74
C VAL A 296 -18.67 -8.19 24.73
N TRP A 297 -18.12 -9.32 24.28
CA TRP A 297 -17.31 -10.22 25.11
C TRP A 297 -16.01 -9.57 25.57
N SER A 298 -15.35 -8.80 24.72
CA SER A 298 -14.13 -8.06 25.04
C SER A 298 -14.41 -7.03 26.13
N LEU A 299 -15.51 -6.27 26.04
CA LEU A 299 -15.90 -5.34 27.10
C LEU A 299 -16.21 -6.07 28.41
N LEU A 300 -16.92 -7.20 28.36
CA LEU A 300 -17.22 -8.03 29.53
C LEU A 300 -15.92 -8.47 30.23
N VAL A 301 -14.98 -9.04 29.47
CA VAL A 301 -13.69 -9.54 29.98
C VAL A 301 -12.84 -8.38 30.53
N HIS A 302 -12.68 -7.29 29.78
CA HIS A 302 -11.90 -6.13 30.22
C HIS A 302 -12.50 -5.48 31.47
N SER A 303 -13.83 -5.42 31.58
CA SER A 303 -14.50 -4.90 32.77
C SER A 303 -14.16 -5.74 34.01
N VAL A 304 -14.22 -7.08 33.92
CA VAL A 304 -13.80 -7.97 35.02
C VAL A 304 -12.33 -7.76 35.40
N GLN A 305 -11.44 -7.72 34.41
CA GLN A 305 -10.00 -7.55 34.61
C GLN A 305 -9.64 -6.21 35.27
N ASN A 306 -10.43 -5.16 35.03
CA ASN A 306 -10.21 -3.83 35.62
C ASN A 306 -10.89 -3.64 36.97
N ILE A 307 -12.07 -4.24 37.20
CA ILE A 307 -12.75 -4.24 38.50
C ILE A 307 -11.92 -4.99 39.55
N LYS A 308 -11.21 -6.06 39.16
CA LYS A 308 -10.29 -6.84 40.02
C LYS A 308 -10.93 -7.35 41.31
N ASN A 309 -12.23 -7.65 41.27
CA ASN A 309 -12.97 -8.23 42.37
C ASN A 309 -13.13 -9.74 42.16
N THR A 310 -12.71 -10.55 43.14
CA THR A 310 -12.73 -12.02 43.05
C THR A 310 -14.14 -12.60 42.95
N GLU A 311 -15.13 -11.99 43.61
CA GLU A 311 -16.52 -12.44 43.56
C GLU A 311 -17.11 -12.17 42.17
N THR A 312 -16.88 -10.98 41.63
CA THR A 312 -17.28 -10.62 40.26
C THR A 312 -16.62 -11.52 39.23
N THR A 313 -15.32 -11.83 39.38
CA THR A 313 -14.63 -12.77 38.48
C THR A 313 -15.26 -14.16 38.54
N ALA A 314 -15.55 -14.68 39.74
CA ALA A 314 -16.18 -15.99 39.89
C ALA A 314 -17.60 -16.03 39.31
N GLU A 315 -18.40 -14.97 39.54
CA GLU A 315 -19.75 -14.83 39.00
C GLU A 315 -19.74 -14.82 37.46
N ILE A 316 -18.86 -14.02 36.85
CA ILE A 316 -18.80 -13.90 35.39
C ILE A 316 -18.23 -15.16 34.75
N ARG A 317 -17.27 -15.83 35.38
CA ARG A 317 -16.79 -17.14 34.93
C ARG A 317 -17.94 -18.15 34.90
N LYS A 318 -18.74 -18.21 35.97
CA LYS A 318 -19.92 -19.07 36.04
C LYS A 318 -20.93 -18.73 34.93
N PHE A 319 -21.20 -17.45 34.71
CA PHE A 319 -22.07 -16.99 33.63
C PHE A 319 -21.56 -17.43 32.24
N ILE A 320 -20.25 -17.31 31.96
CA ILE A 320 -19.67 -17.76 30.70
C ILE A 320 -19.81 -19.27 30.55
N ASP A 321 -19.54 -20.05 31.60
CA ASP A 321 -19.69 -21.51 31.56
C ASP A 321 -21.15 -21.90 31.29
N GLU A 322 -22.13 -21.28 31.97
CA GLU A 322 -23.57 -21.47 31.72
C GLU A 322 -23.97 -21.08 30.29
N PHE A 323 -23.42 -19.98 29.78
CA PHE A 323 -23.65 -19.54 28.40
C PHE A 323 -23.09 -20.55 27.39
N ILE A 324 -21.90 -21.09 27.63
CA ILE A 324 -21.29 -22.12 26.77
C ILE A 324 -22.10 -23.42 26.82
N GLU A 325 -22.71 -23.78 27.95
CA GLU A 325 -23.61 -24.93 28.04
C GLU A 325 -24.88 -24.73 27.21
N ALA A 326 -25.48 -23.54 27.29
CA ALA A 326 -26.67 -23.20 26.51
C ALA A 326 -26.38 -23.02 25.01
N VAL A 327 -25.24 -22.41 24.68
CA VAL A 327 -24.82 -22.04 23.31
C VAL A 327 -23.43 -22.61 23.01
N PRO A 328 -23.29 -23.95 22.91
CA PRO A 328 -21.99 -24.62 22.80
C PRO A 328 -21.22 -24.30 21.52
N LYS A 329 -21.87 -23.69 20.53
CA LYS A 329 -21.25 -23.28 19.26
C LYS A 329 -20.68 -21.86 19.29
N SER A 330 -20.90 -21.09 20.35
CA SER A 330 -20.36 -19.73 20.45
C SER A 330 -18.83 -19.77 20.60
N ARG A 331 -18.12 -19.38 19.53
CA ARG A 331 -16.66 -19.24 19.53
C ARG A 331 -16.23 -18.13 20.48
N ASN A 332 -16.96 -17.01 20.51
CA ASN A 332 -16.59 -15.84 21.31
C ASN A 332 -16.70 -16.12 22.82
N ALA A 333 -17.75 -16.82 23.28
CA ALA A 333 -17.87 -17.21 24.67
C ALA A 333 -16.71 -18.12 25.12
N GLN A 334 -16.33 -19.08 24.27
CA GLN A 334 -15.21 -19.98 24.54
C GLN A 334 -13.86 -19.24 24.60
N LEU A 335 -13.66 -18.26 23.72
CA LEU A 335 -12.48 -17.39 23.75
C LEU A 335 -12.47 -16.48 24.98
N ALA A 336 -13.61 -15.90 25.37
CA ALA A 336 -13.74 -15.10 26.59
C ALA A 336 -13.39 -15.91 27.86
N ARG A 337 -13.81 -17.18 27.90
CA ARG A 337 -13.40 -18.13 28.95
C ARG A 337 -11.89 -18.32 28.97
N LEU A 338 -11.27 -18.58 27.82
CA LEU A 338 -9.81 -18.72 27.71
C LEU A 338 -9.08 -17.44 28.13
N ASP A 339 -9.56 -16.26 27.73
CA ASP A 339 -8.96 -14.98 28.11
C ASP A 339 -8.97 -14.75 29.63
N LEU A 340 -10.05 -15.10 30.33
CA LEU A 340 -10.09 -15.01 31.79
C LEU A 340 -9.17 -16.02 32.48
N ILE A 341 -9.09 -17.26 31.96
CA ILE A 341 -8.20 -18.30 32.49
C ILE A 341 -6.74 -17.89 32.28
N HIS A 342 -6.40 -17.41 31.08
CA HIS A 342 -5.07 -16.94 30.73
C HIS A 342 -4.64 -15.73 31.56
N TRP A 343 -5.55 -14.77 31.76
CA TRP A 343 -5.32 -13.65 32.67
C TRP A 343 -5.05 -14.12 34.11
N SER A 344 -5.84 -15.08 34.61
CA SER A 344 -5.68 -15.64 35.96
C SER A 344 -4.39 -16.46 36.11
N PHE A 345 -3.94 -17.12 35.04
CA PHE A 345 -2.63 -17.78 34.99
C PHE A 345 -1.49 -16.73 35.04
N LYS A 346 -1.59 -15.65 34.25
CA LYS A 346 -0.61 -14.56 34.26
C LYS A 346 -0.53 -13.81 35.59
N SER A 347 -1.64 -13.71 36.32
CA SER A 347 -1.66 -13.13 37.67
C SER A 347 -1.11 -14.08 38.75
N GLY A 348 -0.73 -15.31 38.39
CA GLY A 348 -0.25 -16.34 39.32
C GLY A 348 -1.35 -17.00 40.16
N SER A 349 -2.62 -16.80 39.79
CA SER A 349 -3.78 -17.33 40.51
C SER A 349 -4.17 -18.74 40.08
N LEU A 350 -3.78 -19.18 38.88
CA LEU A 350 -4.00 -20.53 38.35
C LEU A 350 -2.67 -21.19 37.98
N LYS A 351 -2.66 -22.53 38.00
CA LYS A 351 -1.49 -23.34 37.58
C LYS A 351 -1.49 -23.57 36.06
N SER A 352 -0.33 -23.93 35.51
CA SER A 352 -0.14 -24.30 34.09
C SER A 352 -1.14 -25.39 33.65
N ASP A 353 -1.33 -26.42 34.47
CA ASP A 353 -2.22 -27.56 34.18
C ASP A 353 -3.67 -27.14 33.87
N GLU A 354 -4.16 -26.08 34.51
CA GLU A 354 -5.52 -25.57 34.31
C GLU A 354 -5.65 -24.85 32.95
N LEU A 355 -4.62 -24.10 32.55
CA LEU A 355 -4.57 -23.47 31.24
C LEU A 355 -4.43 -24.52 30.13
N ILE A 356 -3.60 -25.55 30.34
CA ILE A 356 -3.46 -26.67 29.40
C ILE A 356 -4.80 -27.37 29.20
N THR A 357 -5.50 -27.69 30.29
CA THR A 357 -6.81 -28.33 30.24
C THR A 357 -7.81 -27.47 29.46
N ALA A 358 -7.86 -26.17 29.73
CA ALA A 358 -8.76 -25.26 29.00
C ALA A 358 -8.43 -25.18 27.50
N CYS A 359 -7.14 -25.16 27.13
CA CYS A 359 -6.70 -25.19 25.74
C CYS A 359 -7.05 -26.52 25.05
N GLN A 360 -6.93 -27.66 25.75
CA GLN A 360 -7.35 -28.98 25.24
C GLN A 360 -8.86 -29.04 25.02
N GLU A 361 -9.67 -28.54 25.97
CA GLU A 361 -11.13 -28.43 25.83
C GLU A 361 -11.52 -27.57 24.63
N TYR A 362 -10.83 -26.43 24.43
CA TYR A 362 -11.06 -25.56 23.27
C TYR A 362 -10.68 -26.25 21.96
N PHE A 363 -9.53 -26.94 21.94
CA PHE A 363 -9.08 -27.71 20.79
C PHE A 363 -10.12 -28.78 20.44
N ASP A 364 -10.61 -29.56 21.39
CA ASP A 364 -11.60 -30.60 21.12
C ASP A 364 -12.89 -30.07 20.50
N ARG A 365 -13.36 -28.90 20.96
CA ARG A 365 -14.55 -28.25 20.43
C ARG A 365 -14.34 -27.66 19.02
N ASN A 366 -13.12 -27.20 18.70
CA ASN A 366 -12.85 -26.40 17.50
C ASN A 366 -11.84 -27.03 16.52
N LYS A 367 -11.30 -28.21 16.79
CA LYS A 367 -10.25 -28.86 15.97
C LYS A 367 -10.62 -29.07 14.51
N THR A 368 -11.92 -29.13 14.19
CA THR A 368 -12.45 -29.24 12.82
C THR A 368 -12.53 -27.91 12.08
N LYS A 369 -12.10 -26.80 12.71
CA LYS A 369 -12.13 -25.45 12.17
C LYS A 369 -10.71 -24.90 12.05
N LEU A 370 -10.39 -24.31 10.89
CA LEU A 370 -9.04 -23.80 10.61
C LEU A 370 -8.61 -22.65 11.52
N TYR A 371 -9.56 -21.91 12.10
CA TYR A 371 -9.27 -20.83 13.04
C TYR A 371 -8.73 -21.33 14.40
N CYS A 372 -8.85 -22.64 14.71
CA CYS A 372 -8.44 -23.21 15.99
C CYS A 372 -6.96 -22.96 16.30
N PHE A 373 -6.08 -23.12 15.30
CA PHE A 373 -4.67 -22.76 15.44
C PHE A 373 -4.45 -21.29 15.81
N VAL A 374 -5.10 -20.37 15.09
CA VAL A 374 -4.92 -18.91 15.27
C VAL A 374 -5.39 -18.50 16.66
N ASP A 375 -6.52 -19.05 17.10
CA ASP A 375 -7.11 -18.80 18.41
C ASP A 375 -6.21 -19.27 19.55
N LEU A 376 -5.66 -20.49 19.46
CA LEU A 376 -4.82 -21.06 20.50
C LEU A 376 -3.44 -20.41 20.61
N ARG A 377 -2.93 -19.82 19.52
CA ARG A 377 -1.57 -19.27 19.45
C ARG A 377 -1.25 -18.28 20.58
N LYS A 378 -2.19 -17.40 20.93
CA LYS A 378 -2.02 -16.41 22.01
C LYS A 378 -1.76 -17.07 23.36
N TYR A 379 -2.52 -18.12 23.70
CA TYR A 379 -2.52 -18.73 25.02
C TYR A 379 -1.31 -19.67 25.23
N LEU A 380 -0.93 -20.38 24.17
CA LEU A 380 0.18 -21.34 24.22
C LEU A 380 1.54 -20.68 24.35
N SER A 381 1.68 -19.42 23.93
CA SER A 381 2.97 -18.70 23.93
C SER A 381 3.56 -18.44 25.32
N ASP A 382 2.74 -18.50 26.37
CA ASP A 382 3.17 -18.30 27.76
C ASP A 382 3.41 -19.61 28.52
N LEU A 383 3.19 -20.77 27.89
CA LEU A 383 3.45 -22.09 28.48
C LEU A 383 4.93 -22.47 28.35
N ASP A 384 5.42 -23.28 29.29
CA ASP A 384 6.77 -23.84 29.18
C ASP A 384 6.86 -24.95 28.12
N LYS A 385 8.09 -25.26 27.70
CA LYS A 385 8.38 -26.23 26.65
C LYS A 385 7.81 -27.64 26.93
N GLY A 386 7.78 -28.06 28.19
CA GLY A 386 7.24 -29.35 28.60
C GLY A 386 5.74 -29.41 28.33
N SER A 387 5.01 -28.44 28.86
CA SER A 387 3.56 -28.28 28.66
C SER A 387 3.16 -28.11 27.19
N LEU A 388 3.94 -27.34 26.42
CA LEU A 388 3.74 -27.21 24.96
C LEU A 388 3.86 -28.56 24.25
N THR A 389 4.89 -29.33 24.58
CA THR A 389 5.12 -30.64 23.97
C THR A 389 3.97 -31.60 24.30
N GLU A 390 3.47 -31.59 25.53
CA GLU A 390 2.32 -32.40 25.95
C GLU A 390 1.06 -32.07 25.14
N LEU A 391 0.71 -30.79 25.03
CA LEU A 391 -0.48 -30.35 24.30
C LEU A 391 -0.38 -30.66 22.79
N ILE A 392 0.79 -30.50 22.20
CA ILE A 392 0.99 -30.79 20.77
C ILE A 392 0.94 -32.30 20.52
N GLN A 393 1.51 -33.13 21.41
CA GLN A 393 1.33 -34.57 21.34
C GLN A 393 -0.14 -34.98 21.48
N TYR A 394 -0.89 -34.32 22.36
CA TYR A 394 -2.33 -34.52 22.49
C TYR A 394 -3.07 -34.17 21.18
N ALA A 395 -2.78 -33.01 20.58
CA ALA A 395 -3.36 -32.60 19.31
C ALA A 395 -3.03 -33.58 18.17
N SER A 396 -1.77 -34.05 18.08
CA SER A 396 -1.31 -34.98 17.03
C SER A 396 -1.86 -36.41 17.17
N ARG A 397 -2.29 -36.83 18.37
CA ARG A 397 -2.96 -38.13 18.58
C ARG A 397 -4.43 -38.12 18.19
N THR A 398 -5.00 -36.94 17.98
CA THR A 398 -6.40 -36.80 17.65
C THR A 398 -6.62 -37.16 16.18
N GLU A 399 -7.30 -38.28 15.93
CA GLU A 399 -7.62 -38.73 14.58
C GLU A 399 -8.53 -37.73 13.85
N GLY A 400 -8.45 -37.74 12.52
CA GLY A 400 -9.37 -37.00 11.66
C GLY A 400 -10.83 -37.40 11.90
N ILE A 401 -11.76 -36.62 11.37
CA ILE A 401 -13.19 -36.86 11.55
C ILE A 401 -13.54 -38.25 10.96
N GLN A 402 -14.08 -39.15 11.78
CA GLN A 402 -14.68 -40.40 11.28
C GLN A 402 -16.01 -40.03 10.58
N GLY A 403 -16.05 -40.10 9.25
CA GLY A 403 -17.17 -39.59 8.46
C GLY A 403 -17.04 -39.86 6.95
N ASP A 404 -17.83 -39.16 6.15
CA ASP A 404 -17.80 -39.22 4.68
C ASP A 404 -16.36 -38.99 4.17
N GLU A 405 -15.84 -39.92 3.36
CA GLU A 405 -14.53 -39.79 2.75
C GLU A 405 -14.40 -38.58 1.83
N ASN A 406 -15.53 -37.97 1.43
CA ASN A 406 -15.57 -36.79 0.58
C ASN A 406 -15.66 -35.47 1.36
N ASP A 407 -15.60 -35.48 2.70
CA ASP A 407 -15.61 -34.24 3.50
C ASP A 407 -14.27 -33.50 3.39
N PRO A 408 -14.22 -32.28 2.79
CA PRO A 408 -12.99 -31.50 2.67
C PRO A 408 -12.42 -31.03 4.02
N PHE A 409 -13.20 -31.11 5.11
CA PHE A 409 -12.77 -30.73 6.46
C PHE A 409 -12.24 -31.90 7.30
N LYS A 410 -12.24 -33.13 6.76
CA LYS A 410 -11.82 -34.35 7.48
C LYS A 410 -10.44 -34.23 8.13
N ASP A 411 -9.48 -33.65 7.40
CA ASP A 411 -8.08 -33.57 7.81
C ASP A 411 -7.74 -32.29 8.58
N VAL A 412 -8.70 -31.39 8.81
CA VAL A 412 -8.48 -30.12 9.53
C VAL A 412 -7.90 -30.28 10.94
N PRO A 413 -8.28 -31.30 11.74
CA PRO A 413 -7.61 -31.56 13.02
C PRO A 413 -6.11 -31.82 12.87
N ALA A 414 -5.72 -32.64 11.88
CA ALA A 414 -4.31 -32.93 11.59
C ALA A 414 -3.56 -31.69 11.09
N ILE A 415 -4.20 -30.88 10.24
CA ILE A 415 -3.65 -29.59 9.77
C ILE A 415 -3.40 -28.65 10.95
N ASN A 416 -4.37 -28.50 11.86
CA ASN A 416 -4.20 -27.67 13.06
C ASN A 416 -3.07 -28.20 13.96
N ALA A 417 -2.96 -29.52 14.16
CA ALA A 417 -1.86 -30.12 14.91
C ALA A 417 -0.49 -29.84 14.28
N LEU A 418 -0.38 -29.96 12.94
CA LEU A 418 0.85 -29.65 12.21
C LEU A 418 1.22 -28.16 12.26
N LYS A 419 0.24 -27.25 12.24
CA LYS A 419 0.48 -25.82 12.45
C LYS A 419 0.99 -25.52 13.85
N LEU A 420 0.42 -26.17 14.87
CA LEU A 420 0.89 -26.06 16.26
C LEU A 420 2.31 -26.61 16.42
N GLU A 421 2.60 -27.78 15.83
CA GLU A 421 3.93 -28.38 15.80
C GLU A 421 4.94 -27.45 15.11
N TYR A 422 4.62 -26.92 13.93
CA TYR A 422 5.46 -25.95 13.23
C TYR A 422 5.75 -24.72 14.09
N CYS A 423 4.70 -24.11 14.66
CA CYS A 423 4.82 -22.87 15.42
C CYS A 423 5.65 -23.06 16.70
N PHE A 424 5.34 -24.07 17.52
CA PHE A 424 5.87 -24.16 18.88
C PHE A 424 7.00 -25.18 19.06
N LEU A 425 7.15 -26.17 18.16
CA LEU A 425 8.24 -27.15 18.26
C LEU A 425 9.35 -26.92 17.23
N LEU A 426 9.07 -26.28 16.10
CA LEU A 426 10.08 -26.03 15.05
C LEU A 426 10.52 -24.56 15.01
N SER A 427 9.57 -23.63 14.88
CA SER A 427 9.87 -22.19 14.78
C SER A 427 10.33 -21.59 16.12
N ALA A 428 9.70 -21.96 17.24
CA ALA A 428 10.08 -21.46 18.56
C ALA A 428 11.40 -22.05 19.11
N ASP A 429 11.83 -23.20 18.61
CA ASP A 429 13.06 -23.90 19.02
C ASP A 429 13.80 -24.42 17.79
N GLU A 430 14.55 -23.53 17.12
CA GLU A 430 15.28 -23.88 15.89
C GLU A 430 16.28 -25.03 16.08
N ALA A 431 16.82 -25.22 17.29
CA ALA A 431 17.71 -26.35 17.58
C ALA A 431 17.00 -27.70 17.41
N ASN A 432 15.67 -27.72 17.54
CA ASN A 432 14.85 -28.89 17.33
C ASN A 432 14.54 -29.14 15.83
N ALA A 433 14.73 -28.16 14.96
CA ALA A 433 14.46 -28.23 13.52
C ALA A 433 15.61 -28.89 12.73
N THR A 434 16.00 -30.10 13.13
CA THR A 434 17.05 -30.88 12.44
C THR A 434 16.59 -31.34 11.06
N GLN A 435 17.53 -31.53 10.13
CA GLN A 435 17.23 -31.95 8.76
C GLN A 435 16.31 -33.19 8.68
N PRO A 436 16.54 -34.30 9.43
CA PRO A 436 15.63 -35.44 9.41
C PRO A 436 14.22 -35.12 9.89
N LYS A 437 14.07 -34.29 10.94
CA LYS A 437 12.76 -33.90 11.48
C LYS A 437 11.96 -33.04 10.51
N ILE A 438 12.62 -32.14 9.81
CA ILE A 438 11.94 -31.33 8.79
C ILE A 438 11.57 -32.17 7.57
N GLN A 439 12.41 -33.11 7.15
CA GLN A 439 12.06 -34.03 6.07
C GLN A 439 10.87 -34.93 6.44
N ASP A 440 10.82 -35.44 7.68
CA ASP A 440 9.65 -36.15 8.22
C ASP A 440 8.40 -35.27 8.22
N PHE A 441 8.48 -34.05 8.76
CA PHE A 441 7.37 -33.10 8.80
C PHE A 441 6.81 -32.81 7.39
N VAL A 442 7.69 -32.55 6.41
CA VAL A 442 7.30 -32.33 5.01
C VAL A 442 6.65 -33.59 4.44
N SER A 443 7.20 -34.77 4.72
CA SER A 443 6.65 -36.05 4.24
C SER A 443 5.24 -36.27 4.81
N ARG A 444 5.02 -36.04 6.11
CA ARG A 444 3.68 -36.10 6.72
C ARG A 444 2.69 -35.13 6.08
N CYS A 445 3.11 -33.89 5.80
CA CYS A 445 2.26 -32.92 5.11
C CYS A 445 1.83 -33.43 3.73
N LEU A 446 2.77 -33.91 2.92
CA LEU A 446 2.50 -34.41 1.56
C LEU A 446 1.68 -35.71 1.57
N GLN A 447 1.90 -36.61 2.53
CA GLN A 447 1.12 -37.84 2.69
C GLN A 447 -0.36 -37.56 2.96
N ILE A 448 -0.66 -36.63 3.87
CA ILE A 448 -2.04 -36.22 4.16
C ILE A 448 -2.63 -35.51 2.95
N PHE A 449 -1.87 -34.62 2.30
CA PHE A 449 -2.32 -33.92 1.09
C PHE A 449 -2.72 -34.87 -0.03
N ARG A 450 -1.91 -35.90 -0.29
CA ARG A 450 -2.20 -36.94 -1.29
C ARG A 450 -3.40 -37.80 -0.91
N GLY A 451 -3.59 -38.05 0.40
CA GLY A 451 -4.72 -38.80 0.92
C GLY A 451 -6.06 -38.06 0.81
N ALA A 452 -6.05 -36.73 0.72
CA ALA A 452 -7.24 -35.91 0.59
C ALA A 452 -7.88 -36.07 -0.80
N LYS A 453 -9.13 -36.56 -0.85
CA LYS A 453 -9.91 -36.63 -2.08
C LYS A 453 -10.29 -35.22 -2.54
N ARG A 454 -10.23 -34.98 -3.86
CA ARG A 454 -10.59 -33.70 -4.48
C ARG A 454 -11.84 -33.84 -5.35
N PRO A 455 -12.71 -32.81 -5.42
CA PRO A 455 -13.85 -32.80 -6.33
C PRO A 455 -13.39 -33.00 -7.78
N GLU A 456 -14.19 -33.71 -8.59
CA GLU A 456 -13.89 -33.89 -10.01
C GLU A 456 -13.87 -32.54 -10.75
N ARG A 457 -12.88 -32.35 -11.63
CA ARG A 457 -12.64 -31.11 -12.40
C ARG A 457 -13.80 -30.68 -13.33
N THR A 458 -14.85 -31.47 -13.44
CA THR A 458 -16.01 -31.32 -14.32
C THR A 458 -17.24 -30.65 -13.66
N ALA A 459 -17.24 -30.47 -12.33
CA ALA A 459 -18.31 -29.75 -11.64
C ALA A 459 -18.14 -28.23 -11.81
N ALA A 460 -18.76 -27.66 -12.85
CA ALA A 460 -18.85 -26.23 -13.16
C ALA A 460 -17.50 -25.47 -13.20
N GLY A 461 -16.95 -25.30 -14.41
CA GLY A 461 -15.65 -24.69 -14.69
C GLY A 461 -15.50 -23.20 -14.40
N SER A 462 -15.76 -22.73 -13.18
CA SER A 462 -15.40 -21.36 -12.76
C SER A 462 -14.88 -21.19 -11.33
N THR A 463 -14.89 -22.21 -10.47
CA THR A 463 -14.52 -22.03 -9.05
C THR A 463 -14.03 -23.33 -8.42
N ILE A 464 -12.79 -23.75 -8.68
CA ILE A 464 -12.13 -24.64 -7.71
C ILE A 464 -11.67 -23.74 -6.56
N GLU A 465 -12.51 -23.67 -5.52
CA GLU A 465 -12.22 -22.94 -4.29
C GLU A 465 -11.06 -23.61 -3.54
N SER A 466 -10.22 -22.80 -2.88
CA SER A 466 -9.13 -23.31 -2.03
C SER A 466 -9.67 -24.28 -1.00
N GLN A 467 -8.98 -25.41 -0.84
CA GLN A 467 -9.38 -26.46 0.10
C GLN A 467 -8.55 -26.37 1.38
N PRO A 468 -9.06 -26.80 2.55
CA PRO A 468 -8.28 -26.83 3.77
C PRO A 468 -6.96 -27.59 3.64
N SER A 469 -6.95 -28.70 2.88
CA SER A 469 -5.76 -29.52 2.63
C SER A 469 -4.65 -28.78 1.87
N ASP A 470 -4.95 -27.69 1.17
CA ASP A 470 -3.95 -26.86 0.49
C ASP A 470 -2.91 -26.29 1.48
N ASP A 471 -3.30 -26.08 2.74
CA ASP A 471 -2.41 -25.61 3.80
C ASP A 471 -1.23 -26.55 4.05
N LEU A 472 -1.37 -27.84 3.73
CA LEU A 472 -0.30 -28.83 3.90
C LEU A 472 0.85 -28.60 2.92
N CYS A 473 0.55 -28.26 1.66
CA CYS A 473 1.56 -27.89 0.67
C CYS A 473 2.24 -26.56 1.02
N LEU A 474 1.47 -25.60 1.56
CA LEU A 474 2.02 -24.34 2.06
C LEU A 474 2.96 -24.57 3.25
N LEU A 475 2.56 -25.38 4.23
CA LEU A 475 3.40 -25.77 5.37
C LEU A 475 4.67 -26.50 4.93
N ALA A 476 4.56 -27.43 3.98
CA ALA A 476 5.71 -28.13 3.41
C ALA A 476 6.71 -27.15 2.76
N ALA A 477 6.21 -26.24 1.91
CA ALA A 477 7.02 -25.20 1.29
C ALA A 477 7.65 -24.25 2.33
N MET A 478 6.88 -23.80 3.32
CA MET A 478 7.34 -22.95 4.41
C MET A 478 8.46 -23.61 5.21
N SER A 479 8.32 -24.89 5.57
CA SER A 479 9.34 -25.64 6.30
C SER A 479 10.63 -25.78 5.51
N LEU A 480 10.55 -26.06 4.21
CA LEU A 480 11.74 -26.11 3.34
C LEU A 480 12.44 -24.76 3.25
N ILE A 481 11.68 -23.68 3.09
CA ILE A 481 12.23 -22.32 2.98
C ILE A 481 12.86 -21.88 4.30
N ARG A 482 12.20 -22.16 5.43
CA ARG A 482 12.58 -21.66 6.76
C ARG A 482 13.83 -22.31 7.33
N PHE A 483 13.94 -23.64 7.24
CA PHE A 483 14.91 -24.40 8.03
C PHE A 483 16.13 -24.90 7.23
N SER A 484 16.10 -24.79 5.90
CA SER A 484 17.17 -25.31 5.05
C SER A 484 18.47 -24.49 5.08
N GLY A 485 18.41 -23.22 5.49
CA GLY A 485 19.58 -22.32 5.50
C GLY A 485 20.73 -22.85 6.33
N GLY A 486 20.46 -23.28 7.56
CA GLY A 486 21.47 -23.80 8.49
C GLY A 486 22.06 -25.16 8.11
N TRP A 487 21.52 -25.85 7.11
CA TRP A 487 22.06 -27.15 6.64
C TRP A 487 23.06 -27.00 5.50
N ILE A 488 22.98 -25.89 4.77
CA ILE A 488 23.69 -25.69 3.50
C ILE A 488 24.69 -24.53 3.59
N ASN A 489 24.38 -23.51 4.40
CA ASN A 489 25.19 -22.30 4.50
C ASN A 489 25.74 -22.10 5.93
N ASP A 490 26.92 -21.48 6.05
CA ASP A 490 27.48 -21.00 7.33
C ASP A 490 26.61 -19.89 7.98
N LYS A 491 25.63 -19.35 7.24
CA LYS A 491 24.67 -18.34 7.69
C LYS A 491 23.26 -18.94 7.73
N PRO A 492 22.73 -19.29 8.91
CA PRO A 492 21.45 -19.99 9.03
C PRO A 492 20.25 -19.19 8.49
N ASP A 493 20.35 -17.87 8.47
CA ASP A 493 19.29 -16.97 7.99
C ASP A 493 19.17 -16.90 6.46
N GLN A 494 20.14 -17.42 5.71
CA GLN A 494 20.11 -17.36 4.25
C GLN A 494 19.37 -18.56 3.66
N ILE A 495 18.22 -18.30 3.04
CA ILE A 495 17.44 -19.30 2.30
C ILE A 495 18.26 -19.78 1.09
N PRO A 496 18.55 -21.09 0.98
CA PRO A 496 19.19 -21.69 -0.19
C PRO A 496 18.24 -21.69 -1.38
N ASP A 497 18.74 -21.29 -2.56
CA ASP A 497 17.94 -21.25 -3.79
C ASP A 497 17.40 -22.63 -4.20
N THR A 498 18.13 -23.69 -3.87
CA THR A 498 17.70 -25.09 -4.09
C THR A 498 16.40 -25.42 -3.34
N SER A 499 16.21 -24.85 -2.16
CA SER A 499 14.98 -25.03 -1.37
C SER A 499 13.82 -24.21 -1.93
N LEU A 500 14.11 -23.03 -2.52
CA LEU A 500 13.12 -22.24 -3.25
C LEU A 500 12.61 -22.99 -4.49
N ILE A 501 13.51 -23.62 -5.26
CA ILE A 501 13.14 -24.42 -6.44
C ILE A 501 12.26 -25.61 -6.04
N ARG A 502 12.63 -26.34 -4.97
CA ARG A 502 11.80 -27.44 -4.46
C ARG A 502 10.43 -26.96 -3.98
N ALA A 503 10.39 -25.86 -3.22
CA ALA A 503 9.14 -25.26 -2.78
C ALA A 503 8.26 -24.84 -3.97
N ALA A 504 8.85 -24.29 -5.04
CA ALA A 504 8.11 -23.95 -6.26
C ALA A 504 7.45 -25.18 -6.89
N GLY A 505 8.17 -26.32 -6.98
CA GLY A 505 7.60 -27.57 -7.50
C GLY A 505 6.38 -28.07 -6.69
N ILE A 506 6.45 -27.98 -5.36
CA ILE A 506 5.31 -28.34 -4.48
C ILE A 506 4.12 -27.40 -4.69
N LEU A 507 4.36 -26.09 -4.80
CA LEU A 507 3.31 -25.10 -4.96
C LEU A 507 2.67 -25.13 -6.36
N GLU A 508 3.44 -25.41 -7.42
CA GLU A 508 2.90 -25.62 -8.76
C GLU A 508 2.01 -26.87 -8.80
N ARG A 509 2.42 -27.96 -8.15
CA ARG A 509 1.55 -29.14 -7.99
C ARG A 509 0.25 -28.80 -7.28
N LEU A 510 0.31 -28.00 -6.21
CA LEU A 510 -0.87 -27.50 -5.50
C LEU A 510 -1.79 -26.71 -6.45
N LEU A 511 -1.23 -25.80 -7.25
CA LEU A 511 -2.02 -24.96 -8.17
C LEU A 511 -2.65 -25.73 -9.34
N LEU A 512 -2.15 -26.92 -9.70
CA LEU A 512 -2.86 -27.79 -10.63
C LEU A 512 -4.22 -28.24 -10.09
N ASP A 513 -4.32 -28.38 -8.77
CA ASP A 513 -5.54 -28.82 -8.13
C ASP A 513 -6.36 -27.67 -7.53
N SER A 514 -5.73 -26.55 -7.14
CA SER A 514 -6.38 -25.35 -6.62
C SER A 514 -5.86 -24.09 -7.34
N PRO A 515 -6.23 -23.84 -8.61
CA PRO A 515 -5.63 -22.79 -9.45
C PRO A 515 -5.77 -21.36 -8.93
N HIS A 516 -6.74 -21.12 -8.05
CA HIS A 516 -7.05 -19.80 -7.49
C HIS A 516 -6.57 -19.62 -6.04
N ASN A 517 -5.75 -20.52 -5.51
CA ASN A 517 -5.20 -20.38 -4.16
C ASN A 517 -4.24 -19.18 -4.07
N TYR A 518 -4.72 -18.08 -3.50
CA TYR A 518 -3.96 -16.81 -3.49
C TYR A 518 -2.70 -16.87 -2.63
N ASN A 519 -2.68 -17.67 -1.54
CA ASN A 519 -1.49 -17.85 -0.70
C ASN A 519 -0.37 -18.50 -1.52
N ALA A 520 -0.69 -19.56 -2.27
CA ALA A 520 0.25 -20.26 -3.13
C ALA A 520 0.72 -19.38 -4.30
N LEU A 521 -0.19 -18.66 -4.96
CA LEU A 521 0.14 -17.72 -6.03
C LEU A 521 1.07 -16.60 -5.54
N LEU A 522 0.78 -15.95 -4.41
CA LEU A 522 1.63 -14.90 -3.84
C LEU A 522 3.00 -15.42 -3.42
N LEU A 523 3.05 -16.61 -2.80
CA LEU A 523 4.31 -17.24 -2.42
C LEU A 523 5.15 -17.62 -3.65
N LEU A 524 4.55 -18.18 -4.69
CA LEU A 524 5.23 -18.45 -5.96
C LEU A 524 5.74 -17.18 -6.64
N VAL A 525 4.99 -16.08 -6.64
CA VAL A 525 5.48 -14.79 -7.14
C VAL A 525 6.76 -14.38 -6.40
N ARG A 526 6.79 -14.47 -5.05
CA ARG A 526 7.99 -14.16 -4.27
C ARG A 526 9.15 -15.11 -4.56
N ILE A 527 8.89 -16.41 -4.67
CA ILE A 527 9.89 -17.42 -5.00
C ILE A 527 10.49 -17.17 -6.38
N TYR A 528 9.65 -16.96 -7.41
CA TYR A 528 10.12 -16.69 -8.77
C TYR A 528 10.91 -15.39 -8.86
N LEU A 529 10.47 -14.33 -8.19
CA LEU A 529 11.26 -13.10 -8.14
C LEU A 529 12.61 -13.35 -7.47
N ARG A 530 12.68 -14.09 -6.36
CA ARG A 530 13.93 -14.44 -5.66
C ARG A 530 14.87 -15.27 -6.55
N LEU A 531 14.31 -16.18 -7.33
CA LEU A 531 15.06 -16.96 -8.32
C LEU A 531 15.45 -16.14 -9.56
N GLY A 532 15.07 -14.86 -9.68
CA GLY A 532 15.35 -14.07 -10.88
C GLY A 532 14.50 -14.48 -12.10
N ALA A 533 13.42 -15.23 -11.88
CA ALA A 533 12.50 -15.74 -12.89
C ALA A 533 11.31 -14.77 -13.09
N GLY A 534 11.59 -13.57 -13.59
CA GLY A 534 10.62 -12.47 -13.61
C GLY A 534 9.38 -12.68 -14.49
N SER A 535 9.49 -13.38 -15.62
CA SER A 535 8.34 -13.63 -16.50
C SER A 535 7.36 -14.63 -15.89
N LEU A 536 7.85 -15.65 -15.19
CA LEU A 536 7.02 -16.53 -14.38
C LEU A 536 6.33 -15.76 -13.25
N ALA A 537 7.04 -14.87 -12.57
CA ALA A 537 6.41 -14.02 -11.55
C ALA A 537 5.27 -13.16 -12.13
N LEU A 538 5.47 -12.56 -13.31
CA LEU A 538 4.44 -11.80 -14.03
C LEU A 538 3.22 -12.68 -14.38
N ARG A 539 3.48 -13.84 -14.99
CA ARG A 539 2.44 -14.82 -15.37
C ARG A 539 1.64 -15.30 -14.16
N THR A 540 2.31 -15.67 -13.07
CA THR A 540 1.65 -16.12 -11.84
C THR A 540 0.87 -15.00 -11.16
N PHE A 541 1.42 -13.77 -11.15
CA PHE A 541 0.72 -12.61 -10.59
C PHE A 541 -0.54 -12.24 -11.40
N SER A 542 -0.55 -12.45 -12.72
CA SER A 542 -1.73 -12.20 -13.56
C SER A 542 -2.96 -13.02 -13.12
N LYS A 543 -2.75 -14.24 -12.62
CA LYS A 543 -3.81 -15.14 -12.12
C LYS A 543 -4.53 -14.56 -10.90
N LEU A 544 -3.89 -13.67 -10.12
CA LEU A 544 -4.51 -12.99 -8.98
C LEU A 544 -5.53 -11.92 -9.39
N SER A 545 -5.55 -11.50 -10.66
CA SER A 545 -6.51 -10.51 -11.19
C SER A 545 -6.57 -9.21 -10.38
N VAL A 546 -5.42 -8.68 -9.95
CA VAL A 546 -5.28 -7.48 -9.11
C VAL A 546 -5.93 -6.25 -9.76
N LYS A 547 -6.86 -5.60 -9.05
CA LYS A 547 -7.64 -4.44 -9.52
C LYS A 547 -7.80 -3.38 -8.43
N GLN A 548 -7.97 -2.12 -8.85
CA GLN A 548 -8.33 -0.98 -8.00
C GLN A 548 -7.44 -0.85 -6.75
N LEU A 549 -8.02 -0.86 -5.55
CA LEU A 549 -7.32 -0.69 -4.27
C LEU A 549 -6.22 -1.74 -4.04
N GLN A 550 -6.29 -2.90 -4.70
CA GLN A 550 -5.25 -3.92 -4.61
C GLN A 550 -3.91 -3.46 -5.22
N TYR A 551 -3.88 -2.40 -6.04
CA TYR A 551 -2.63 -1.75 -6.46
C TYR A 551 -1.90 -1.04 -5.31
N GLU A 552 -2.63 -0.62 -4.28
CA GLU A 552 -2.06 -0.07 -3.03
C GLU A 552 -1.63 -1.20 -2.09
N THR A 553 -2.50 -2.20 -1.88
CA THR A 553 -2.32 -3.16 -0.79
C THR A 553 -1.64 -4.47 -1.19
N VAL A 554 -1.64 -4.87 -2.47
CA VAL A 554 -1.16 -6.21 -2.91
C VAL A 554 -0.06 -6.13 -3.97
N ALA A 555 -0.11 -5.17 -4.90
CA ALA A 555 0.80 -5.12 -6.05
C ALA A 555 2.29 -4.99 -5.69
N HIS A 556 2.59 -4.54 -4.47
CA HIS A 556 3.95 -4.53 -3.94
C HIS A 556 4.62 -5.91 -3.90
N ASN A 557 3.84 -7.00 -3.89
CA ASN A 557 4.38 -8.36 -3.94
C ASN A 557 5.13 -8.67 -5.25
N LEU A 558 4.66 -8.11 -6.37
CA LEU A 558 5.30 -8.25 -7.67
C LEU A 558 6.26 -7.09 -7.95
N PHE A 559 5.80 -5.86 -7.79
CA PHE A 559 6.48 -4.70 -8.37
C PHE A 559 7.73 -4.25 -7.59
N THR A 560 7.88 -4.63 -6.31
CA THR A 560 9.05 -4.24 -5.51
C THR A 560 10.33 -4.74 -6.19
N ARG A 561 11.20 -3.81 -6.63
CA ARG A 561 12.46 -4.08 -7.35
C ARG A 561 12.29 -4.78 -8.71
N LEU A 562 11.06 -4.91 -9.24
CA LEU A 562 10.80 -5.51 -10.55
C LEU A 562 11.56 -4.79 -11.67
N ALA A 563 11.69 -3.47 -11.58
CA ALA A 563 12.45 -2.62 -12.51
C ALA A 563 13.95 -3.00 -12.63
N THR A 564 14.47 -3.80 -11.70
CA THR A 564 15.87 -4.27 -11.65
C THR A 564 15.96 -5.79 -11.62
N ILE A 565 14.86 -6.51 -11.84
CA ILE A 565 14.84 -7.96 -11.98
C ILE A 565 14.42 -8.33 -13.40
N HIS A 566 13.36 -7.69 -13.90
CA HIS A 566 12.79 -7.96 -15.22
C HIS A 566 12.08 -6.69 -15.77
N PRO A 567 12.83 -5.66 -16.22
CA PRO A 567 12.26 -4.41 -16.72
C PRO A 567 11.67 -4.48 -18.14
N HIS A 568 12.04 -5.50 -18.91
CA HIS A 568 11.63 -5.74 -20.29
C HIS A 568 10.34 -6.56 -20.37
N SER A 569 9.73 -6.64 -21.56
CA SER A 569 8.53 -7.43 -21.78
C SER A 569 8.84 -8.93 -21.78
N ALA A 570 8.02 -9.70 -21.07
CA ALA A 570 7.95 -11.15 -21.20
C ALA A 570 7.15 -11.52 -22.47
N PRO A 571 7.25 -12.79 -22.96
CA PRO A 571 6.40 -13.28 -24.02
C PRO A 571 4.90 -13.18 -23.67
N PRO A 572 4.03 -12.95 -24.67
CA PRO A 572 2.60 -12.93 -24.44
C PRO A 572 2.11 -14.25 -23.85
N VAL A 573 1.30 -14.17 -22.79
CA VAL A 573 0.64 -15.32 -22.18
C VAL A 573 -0.80 -15.39 -22.71
N GLU A 574 -1.24 -16.58 -23.09
CA GLU A 574 -2.61 -16.79 -23.56
C GLU A 574 -3.63 -16.39 -22.49
N GLY A 575 -4.64 -15.59 -22.88
CA GLY A 575 -5.67 -15.08 -21.97
C GLY A 575 -5.25 -13.92 -21.06
N ALA A 576 -3.98 -13.49 -21.09
CA ALA A 576 -3.48 -12.38 -20.28
C ALA A 576 -3.59 -11.02 -21.01
N GLU A 577 -3.77 -9.94 -20.26
CA GLU A 577 -3.77 -8.58 -20.81
C GLU A 577 -2.34 -8.09 -21.08
N TYR A 578 -2.17 -7.08 -21.94
CA TYR A 578 -0.84 -6.52 -22.25
C TYR A 578 -0.05 -6.07 -21.00
N LYS A 579 -0.76 -5.57 -19.98
CA LYS A 579 -0.15 -5.19 -18.69
C LYS A 579 0.44 -6.37 -17.92
N ASP A 580 -0.01 -7.59 -18.18
CA ASP A 580 0.34 -8.76 -17.38
C ASP A 580 1.69 -9.37 -17.77
N PHE A 581 2.20 -9.06 -18.97
CA PHE A 581 3.54 -9.47 -19.43
C PHE A 581 4.45 -8.28 -19.80
N HIS A 582 3.94 -7.04 -19.77
CA HIS A 582 4.72 -5.83 -20.03
C HIS A 582 4.87 -4.95 -18.77
N PRO A 583 6.00 -5.01 -18.04
CA PRO A 583 6.21 -4.31 -16.78
C PRO A 583 5.85 -2.82 -16.82
N GLN A 584 6.35 -2.06 -17.80
CA GLN A 584 6.05 -0.62 -17.90
C GLN A 584 4.54 -0.35 -17.98
N SER A 585 3.79 -1.22 -18.65
CA SER A 585 2.33 -1.11 -18.79
C SER A 585 1.64 -1.44 -17.46
N ALA A 586 2.14 -2.44 -16.74
CA ALA A 586 1.69 -2.80 -15.39
C ALA A 586 1.80 -1.62 -14.40
N PHE A 587 2.96 -0.95 -14.35
CA PHE A 587 3.16 0.23 -13.49
C PHE A 587 2.27 1.40 -13.92
N VAL A 588 2.11 1.63 -15.24
CA VAL A 588 1.19 2.67 -15.75
C VAL A 588 -0.26 2.38 -15.31
N GLN A 589 -0.69 1.13 -15.36
CA GLN A 589 -2.04 0.76 -14.93
C GLN A 589 -2.24 1.02 -13.44
N ALA A 590 -1.26 0.70 -12.60
CA ALA A 590 -1.30 1.03 -11.17
C ALA A 590 -1.36 2.55 -10.93
N LEU A 591 -0.58 3.35 -11.67
CA LEU A 591 -0.62 4.81 -11.57
C LEU A 591 -1.95 5.41 -12.04
N ASN A 592 -2.59 4.80 -13.05
CA ASN A 592 -3.92 5.19 -13.51
C ASN A 592 -4.99 4.97 -12.42
N PHE A 593 -4.84 3.95 -11.57
CA PHE A 593 -5.72 3.75 -10.41
C PHE A 593 -5.69 4.97 -9.49
N TYR A 594 -4.52 5.46 -9.06
CA TYR A 594 -4.44 6.62 -8.16
C TYR A 594 -5.09 7.87 -8.75
N ARG A 595 -4.89 8.13 -10.04
CA ARG A 595 -5.54 9.24 -10.74
C ARG A 595 -7.07 9.09 -10.74
N THR A 596 -7.55 7.88 -10.99
CA THR A 596 -9.00 7.58 -11.02
C THR A 596 -9.60 7.65 -9.61
N ALA A 597 -8.86 7.18 -8.60
CA ALA A 597 -9.25 7.23 -7.21
C ALA A 597 -9.38 8.67 -6.72
N ASP A 598 -8.46 9.57 -7.08
CA ASP A 598 -8.54 11.00 -6.75
C ASP A 598 -9.83 11.64 -7.29
N VAL A 599 -10.10 11.48 -8.58
CA VAL A 599 -11.34 12.00 -9.21
C VAL A 599 -12.60 11.39 -8.58
N THR A 600 -12.60 10.07 -8.34
CA THR A 600 -13.76 9.35 -7.81
C THR A 600 -14.04 9.73 -6.35
N THR A 601 -13.01 9.87 -5.53
CA THR A 601 -13.14 10.24 -4.12
C THR A 601 -13.64 11.68 -3.97
N VAL A 602 -13.15 12.64 -4.77
CA VAL A 602 -13.68 14.03 -4.79
C VAL A 602 -15.18 14.06 -5.13
N ARG A 603 -15.59 13.29 -6.14
CA ARG A 603 -17.01 13.19 -6.50
C ARG A 603 -17.83 12.54 -5.38
N ASN A 604 -17.34 11.45 -4.81
CA ASN A 604 -18.04 10.70 -3.76
C ASN A 604 -18.20 11.52 -2.47
N ARG A 605 -17.19 12.28 -2.05
CA ARG A 605 -17.30 13.15 -0.86
C ARG A 605 -18.28 14.30 -1.07
N THR A 606 -18.32 14.87 -2.29
CA THR A 606 -19.28 15.94 -2.63
C THR A 606 -20.71 15.41 -2.62
N ASN A 607 -20.95 14.27 -3.28
CA ASN A 607 -22.26 13.61 -3.26
C ASN A 607 -22.67 13.15 -1.85
N GLY A 608 -21.73 12.58 -1.09
CA GLY A 608 -21.97 12.13 0.28
C GLY A 608 -22.41 13.28 1.19
N LEU A 609 -21.81 14.46 1.03
CA LEU A 609 -22.19 15.65 1.78
C LEU A 609 -23.59 16.15 1.40
N GLU A 610 -23.96 16.09 0.12
CA GLU A 610 -25.30 16.41 -0.36
C GLU A 610 -26.36 15.45 0.18
N TYR A 611 -26.02 14.17 0.35
CA TYR A 611 -26.88 13.15 0.95
C TYR A 611 -26.88 13.16 2.48
N GLY A 612 -26.04 13.98 3.13
CA GLY A 612 -25.93 14.07 4.58
C GLY A 612 -25.19 12.90 5.24
N SER A 613 -24.32 12.18 4.50
CA SER A 613 -23.55 11.04 5.01
C SER A 613 -22.17 11.47 5.54
N TYR A 614 -22.16 12.19 6.66
CA TYR A 614 -20.97 12.90 7.15
C TYR A 614 -19.81 11.98 7.52
N VAL A 615 -20.07 10.83 8.13
CA VAL A 615 -19.03 9.89 8.56
C VAL A 615 -18.33 9.26 7.35
N ASN A 616 -19.10 8.88 6.33
CA ASN A 616 -18.54 8.35 5.09
C ASN A 616 -17.75 9.42 4.31
N VAL A 617 -18.18 10.69 4.38
CA VAL A 617 -17.45 11.81 3.78
C VAL A 617 -16.10 12.00 4.47
N GLU A 618 -16.04 11.98 5.80
CA GLU A 618 -14.77 12.00 6.54
C GLU A 618 -13.86 10.84 6.14
N GLY A 619 -14.39 9.60 6.13
CA GLY A 619 -13.63 8.42 5.71
C GLY A 619 -13.12 8.51 4.27
N THR A 620 -13.90 9.11 3.37
CA THR A 620 -13.50 9.35 1.98
C THR A 620 -12.38 10.39 1.88
N ILE A 621 -12.44 11.47 2.67
CA ILE A 621 -11.37 12.48 2.75
C ILE A 621 -10.07 11.84 3.25
N ASP A 622 -10.15 11.00 4.28
CA ASP A 622 -8.98 10.30 4.80
C ASP A 622 -8.40 9.30 3.78
N LEU A 623 -9.25 8.51 3.12
CA LEU A 623 -8.81 7.60 2.06
C LEU A 623 -8.10 8.35 0.92
N GLN A 624 -8.68 9.47 0.47
CA GLN A 624 -8.07 10.30 -0.57
C GLN A 624 -6.70 10.81 -0.13
N ARG A 625 -6.59 11.34 1.09
CA ARG A 625 -5.31 11.81 1.66
C ARG A 625 -4.26 10.71 1.69
N ARG A 626 -4.61 9.52 2.20
CA ARG A 626 -3.72 8.36 2.28
C ARG A 626 -3.24 7.91 0.89
N LEU A 627 -4.14 7.82 -0.10
CA LEU A 627 -3.78 7.46 -1.47
C LEU A 627 -2.95 8.54 -2.19
N LYS A 628 -3.23 9.82 -1.93
CA LYS A 628 -2.49 10.95 -2.52
C LYS A 628 -1.02 10.92 -2.10
N HIS A 629 -0.75 10.66 -0.83
CA HIS A 629 0.60 10.59 -0.25
C HIS A 629 1.15 9.15 -0.13
N SER A 630 0.55 8.19 -0.84
CA SER A 630 0.98 6.79 -0.79
C SER A 630 2.45 6.62 -1.20
N ILE A 631 3.19 5.84 -0.42
CA ILE A 631 4.55 5.45 -0.77
C ILE A 631 4.59 4.61 -2.06
N CYS A 632 3.63 3.70 -2.23
CA CYS A 632 3.51 2.87 -3.44
C CYS A 632 3.35 3.75 -4.68
N ARG A 633 2.48 4.76 -4.63
CA ARG A 633 2.29 5.72 -5.73
C ARG A 633 3.60 6.37 -6.17
N LYS A 634 4.45 6.80 -5.22
CA LYS A 634 5.76 7.40 -5.52
C LYS A 634 6.75 6.38 -6.05
N MET A 635 6.83 5.20 -5.43
CA MET A 635 7.69 4.10 -5.88
C MET A 635 7.36 3.71 -7.34
N TRP A 636 6.07 3.55 -7.68
CA TRP A 636 5.63 3.21 -9.04
C TRP A 636 6.03 4.26 -10.07
N ALA A 637 5.93 5.55 -9.73
CA ALA A 637 6.35 6.64 -10.61
C ALA A 637 7.87 6.64 -10.86
N LEU A 638 8.65 6.31 -9.84
CA LEU A 638 10.11 6.24 -9.95
C LEU A 638 10.56 4.99 -10.72
N ASP A 639 9.97 3.83 -10.43
CA ASP A 639 10.32 2.57 -11.08
C ASP A 639 9.86 2.51 -12.54
N VAL A 640 8.72 3.09 -12.92
CA VAL A 640 8.32 3.15 -14.34
C VAL A 640 9.29 4.01 -15.15
N LYS A 641 9.85 5.07 -14.55
CA LYS A 641 10.89 5.89 -15.17
C LYS A 641 12.22 5.14 -15.24
N ARG A 642 12.56 4.33 -14.22
CA ARG A 642 13.71 3.40 -14.27
C ARG A 642 13.58 2.38 -15.39
N ILE A 643 12.41 1.75 -15.54
CA ILE A 643 12.12 0.83 -16.65
C ILE A 643 12.32 1.54 -17.99
N GLN A 644 11.82 2.78 -18.14
CA GLN A 644 12.05 3.55 -19.36
C GLN A 644 13.54 3.77 -19.65
N ARG A 645 14.36 3.98 -18.61
CA ARG A 645 15.82 4.15 -18.77
C ARG A 645 16.51 2.85 -19.18
N LEU A 646 16.12 1.72 -18.61
CA LEU A 646 16.77 0.42 -18.81
C LEU A 646 16.29 -0.29 -20.08
N ALA A 647 14.97 -0.40 -20.27
CA ALA A 647 14.35 -1.17 -21.35
C ALA A 647 13.81 -0.30 -22.51
N GLY A 648 13.68 1.02 -22.32
CA GLY A 648 13.08 1.91 -23.32
C GLY A 648 11.55 1.99 -23.22
N GLY A 649 10.87 2.17 -24.35
CA GLY A 649 9.41 2.31 -24.41
C GLY A 649 8.91 3.76 -24.34
N ASP A 650 7.66 3.91 -23.93
CA ASP A 650 6.94 5.19 -23.96
C ASP A 650 7.55 6.23 -23.01
N ASN A 651 7.35 7.52 -23.32
CA ASN A 651 7.84 8.59 -22.47
C ASN A 651 7.02 8.73 -21.18
N MET A 652 7.67 8.61 -20.03
CA MET A 652 7.06 8.69 -18.70
C MET A 652 7.14 10.09 -18.06
N GLY A 653 7.39 11.14 -18.85
CA GLY A 653 7.51 12.52 -18.38
C GLY A 653 6.28 13.07 -17.62
N ARG A 654 5.09 12.50 -17.85
CA ARG A 654 3.86 12.86 -17.10
C ARG A 654 3.94 12.57 -15.59
N TYR A 655 4.91 11.78 -15.16
CA TYR A 655 5.12 11.43 -13.75
C TYR A 655 6.29 12.19 -13.12
N SER A 656 6.88 13.18 -13.81
CA SER A 656 8.02 13.94 -13.28
C SER A 656 7.66 14.74 -12.03
N ASP A 657 6.51 15.40 -11.98
CA ASP A 657 6.12 16.20 -10.80
C ASP A 657 5.94 15.30 -9.56
N LEU A 658 5.29 14.14 -9.75
CA LEU A 658 5.13 13.12 -8.71
C LEU A 658 6.48 12.54 -8.26
N ALA A 659 7.41 12.32 -9.19
CA ALA A 659 8.76 11.86 -8.86
C ALA A 659 9.55 12.90 -8.06
N ARG A 660 9.32 14.21 -8.26
CA ARG A 660 9.99 15.28 -7.52
C ARG A 660 9.35 15.62 -6.17
N GLU A 661 8.15 15.10 -5.88
CA GLU A 661 7.40 15.43 -4.68
C GLU A 661 8.10 14.94 -3.40
N THR A 662 8.53 15.87 -2.54
CA THR A 662 9.24 15.58 -1.28
C THR A 662 8.33 15.47 -0.06
N SER A 663 7.00 15.50 -0.26
CA SER A 663 6.05 15.36 0.84
C SER A 663 6.29 14.05 1.63
N PRO A 664 6.02 14.04 2.95
CA PRO A 664 5.98 12.79 3.71
C PRO A 664 5.06 11.76 3.06
N THR A 665 5.37 10.48 3.25
CA THR A 665 4.60 9.39 2.65
C THR A 665 3.78 8.62 3.68
N VAL A 666 2.71 7.98 3.21
CA VAL A 666 1.91 7.04 3.98
C VAL A 666 2.13 5.65 3.40
N ASP A 667 2.46 4.69 4.26
CA ASP A 667 2.62 3.29 3.88
C ASP A 667 1.39 2.49 4.30
N GLN A 668 0.70 1.90 3.32
CA GLN A 668 -0.51 1.08 3.52
C GLN A 668 -0.33 -0.33 2.95
N ARG A 669 0.91 -0.74 2.66
CA ARG A 669 1.19 -2.11 2.23
C ARG A 669 0.81 -3.06 3.35
N VAL A 670 0.11 -4.13 3.00
CA VAL A 670 -0.34 -5.16 3.94
C VAL A 670 0.35 -6.48 3.60
N PHE A 671 0.91 -7.14 4.61
CA PHE A 671 1.75 -8.34 4.45
C PHE A 671 1.11 -9.61 5.06
N ASP A 672 -0.13 -9.50 5.54
CA ASP A 672 -0.86 -10.58 6.22
C ASP A 672 -1.46 -11.62 5.25
N ALA A 673 -1.40 -11.37 3.95
CA ALA A 673 -1.89 -12.27 2.91
C ALA A 673 -1.05 -13.55 2.76
N PHE A 674 0.10 -13.66 3.44
CA PHE A 674 0.89 -14.89 3.51
C PHE A 674 0.51 -15.69 4.76
N MET A 675 0.36 -17.01 4.61
CA MET A 675 0.31 -17.89 5.77
C MET A 675 1.54 -17.68 6.67
N ASN A 676 1.30 -17.36 7.93
CA ASN A 676 2.34 -17.15 8.92
C ASN A 676 2.10 -18.01 10.16
N CYS A 677 2.82 -19.13 10.21
CA CYS A 677 2.81 -20.08 11.33
C CYS A 677 4.05 -19.90 12.24
N GLU A 678 4.84 -18.83 12.08
CA GLU A 678 6.02 -18.59 12.92
C GLU A 678 5.62 -18.33 14.38
N ALA A 679 6.48 -18.72 15.33
CA ALA A 679 6.26 -18.46 16.74
C ALA A 679 6.12 -16.95 17.03
N PRO A 680 5.29 -16.52 17.99
CA PRO A 680 5.20 -15.11 18.37
C PRO A 680 6.57 -14.53 18.76
N GLY A 681 6.85 -13.31 18.30
CA GLY A 681 8.14 -12.63 18.49
C GLY A 681 9.21 -12.99 17.45
N GLN A 682 9.00 -14.02 16.61
CA GLN A 682 9.90 -14.34 15.50
C GLN A 682 9.61 -13.47 14.26
N THR A 683 10.63 -13.32 13.41
CA THR A 683 10.50 -12.71 12.08
C THR A 683 9.42 -13.43 11.28
N THR A 684 8.52 -12.66 10.68
CA THR A 684 7.38 -13.22 9.95
C THR A 684 7.82 -13.98 8.71
N PHE A 685 7.02 -14.95 8.27
CA PHE A 685 7.36 -15.72 7.08
C PHE A 685 7.47 -14.84 5.82
N GLU A 686 6.61 -13.83 5.66
CA GLU A 686 6.69 -12.87 4.53
C GLU A 686 8.05 -12.17 4.47
N GLU A 687 8.57 -11.72 5.62
CA GLU A 687 9.86 -11.02 5.69
C GLU A 687 11.02 -11.88 5.19
N ARG A 688 10.95 -13.20 5.39
CA ARG A 688 11.98 -14.15 4.93
C ARG A 688 11.98 -14.29 3.42
N VAL A 689 10.80 -14.33 2.80
CA VAL A 689 10.63 -14.44 1.34
C VAL A 689 10.65 -13.10 0.62
N ARG A 690 10.66 -11.99 1.35
CA ARG A 690 10.78 -10.62 0.81
C ARG A 690 12.07 -10.46 -0.02
N LEU A 691 12.00 -9.59 -1.03
CA LEU A 691 13.12 -9.21 -1.87
C LEU A 691 13.98 -8.16 -1.16
N GLY A 692 14.85 -8.58 -0.24
CA GLY A 692 15.71 -7.67 0.52
C GLY A 692 14.95 -6.79 1.50
N PRO A 693 15.60 -5.73 2.03
CA PRO A 693 14.99 -4.84 3.02
C PRO A 693 13.77 -4.09 2.47
N LEU A 694 12.82 -3.74 3.32
CA LEU A 694 11.55 -3.11 2.91
C LEU A 694 11.80 -1.66 2.48
N PRO A 695 11.58 -1.30 1.20
CA PRO A 695 11.79 0.08 0.77
C PRO A 695 10.84 1.04 1.50
N LYS A 696 11.37 2.06 2.18
CA LYS A 696 10.58 3.16 2.75
C LYS A 696 11.09 4.53 2.25
N GLU A 697 11.08 5.55 3.09
CA GLU A 697 11.35 6.93 2.68
C GLU A 697 12.79 7.16 2.19
N HIS A 698 13.80 6.49 2.76
CA HIS A 698 15.19 6.63 2.32
C HIS A 698 15.40 6.04 0.93
N TRP A 699 14.76 4.90 0.66
CA TRP A 699 14.76 4.33 -0.70
C TRP A 699 14.09 5.26 -1.70
N VAL A 700 12.94 5.88 -1.34
CA VAL A 700 12.26 6.84 -2.22
C VAL A 700 13.16 8.03 -2.52
N LYS A 701 13.73 8.68 -1.50
CA LYS A 701 14.66 9.82 -1.67
C LYS A 701 15.85 9.46 -2.57
N SER A 702 16.39 8.26 -2.41
CA SER A 702 17.48 7.73 -3.23
C SER A 702 17.10 7.53 -4.70
N ALA A 703 15.91 7.01 -4.96
CA ALA A 703 15.38 6.88 -6.31
C ALA A 703 15.03 8.26 -6.92
N GLN A 704 14.57 9.22 -6.12
CA GLN A 704 14.34 10.61 -6.54
C GLN A 704 15.65 11.31 -6.96
N LEU A 705 16.73 11.16 -6.19
CA LEU A 705 18.06 11.65 -6.55
C LEU A 705 18.49 11.10 -7.93
N THR A 706 18.31 9.80 -8.13
CA THR A 706 18.64 9.14 -9.39
C THR A 706 17.82 9.72 -10.55
N ASP A 707 16.52 9.93 -10.35
CA ASP A 707 15.66 10.52 -11.38
C ASP A 707 16.04 11.98 -11.70
N GLN A 708 16.37 12.79 -10.68
CA GLN A 708 16.87 14.15 -10.84
C GLN A 708 18.19 14.19 -11.64
N LEU A 709 19.11 13.27 -11.36
CA LEU A 709 20.36 13.12 -12.12
C LEU A 709 20.07 12.88 -13.61
N PHE A 710 19.22 11.90 -13.93
CA PHE A 710 18.89 11.61 -15.32
C PHE A 710 18.13 12.74 -16.02
N GLU A 711 17.27 13.46 -15.31
CA GLU A 711 16.59 14.63 -15.85
C GLU A 711 17.57 15.74 -16.21
N LEU A 712 18.51 16.07 -15.30
CA LEU A 712 19.57 17.03 -15.56
C LEU A 712 20.43 16.62 -16.77
N LEU A 713 20.90 15.37 -16.79
CA LEU A 713 21.71 14.83 -17.88
C LEU A 713 20.99 14.87 -19.23
N LYS A 714 19.70 14.50 -19.27
CA LYS A 714 18.89 14.59 -20.50
C LYS A 714 18.73 16.03 -20.98
N ASN A 715 18.50 16.99 -20.08
CA ASN A 715 18.38 18.39 -20.43
C ASN A 715 19.69 18.97 -20.97
N LEU A 716 20.82 18.62 -20.34
CA LEU A 716 22.17 18.99 -20.81
C LEU A 716 22.48 18.39 -22.18
N ALA A 717 22.20 17.10 -22.38
CA ALA A 717 22.41 16.42 -23.65
C ALA A 717 21.59 17.06 -24.78
N ALA A 718 20.37 17.53 -24.48
CA ALA A 718 19.45 18.19 -25.39
C ALA A 718 19.66 19.72 -25.51
N GLN A 719 20.65 20.30 -24.82
CA GLN A 719 20.92 21.75 -24.80
C GLN A 719 19.72 22.61 -24.38
N LYS A 720 18.83 22.08 -23.53
CA LYS A 720 17.71 22.83 -22.97
C LYS A 720 18.19 23.76 -21.86
N PRO A 721 17.54 24.92 -21.63
CA PRO A 721 17.80 25.74 -20.45
C PRO A 721 17.60 24.90 -19.19
N VAL A 722 18.62 24.85 -18.34
CA VAL A 722 18.60 24.12 -17.07
C VAL A 722 18.40 25.14 -15.95
N SER A 723 17.39 24.96 -15.09
CA SER A 723 17.32 25.73 -13.84
C SER A 723 18.40 25.22 -12.88
N SER A 724 19.28 26.11 -12.42
CA SER A 724 20.41 25.79 -11.52
C SER A 724 20.03 25.61 -10.05
N ASP A 725 18.75 25.78 -9.70
CA ASP A 725 18.32 26.15 -8.34
C ASP A 725 17.91 24.98 -7.43
N PHE A 726 18.25 23.74 -7.78
CA PHE A 726 17.99 22.61 -6.88
C PHE A 726 19.27 22.22 -6.12
N ASP A 727 19.13 22.05 -4.80
CA ASP A 727 20.22 21.64 -3.93
C ASP A 727 20.54 20.16 -4.10
N VAL A 728 21.84 19.84 -4.02
CA VAL A 728 22.28 18.45 -3.98
C VAL A 728 22.03 17.95 -2.56
N PRO A 729 21.20 16.92 -2.35
CA PRO A 729 20.96 16.38 -1.01
C PRO A 729 22.27 15.92 -0.37
N SER A 730 22.40 16.09 0.95
CA SER A 730 23.56 15.54 1.65
C SER A 730 23.49 14.01 1.66
N LEU A 731 24.65 13.36 1.74
CA LEU A 731 24.69 11.90 1.78
C LEU A 731 24.04 11.38 3.08
N ASP A 732 24.18 12.12 4.18
CA ASP A 732 23.61 11.77 5.48
C ASP A 732 22.06 11.84 5.48
N ASP A 733 21.48 12.76 4.70
CA ASP A 733 20.01 12.85 4.52
C ASP A 733 19.44 11.65 3.76
N LEU A 734 20.25 11.06 2.86
CA LEU A 734 19.88 9.93 2.01
C LEU A 734 20.16 8.60 2.71
N LEU A 735 21.32 8.50 3.36
CA LEU A 735 21.85 7.32 4.02
C LEU A 735 22.00 7.60 5.53
N SER A 736 20.92 7.38 6.27
CA SER A 736 20.97 7.36 7.74
C SER A 736 21.70 6.11 8.24
N SER A 737 21.93 6.02 9.57
CA SER A 737 22.48 4.81 10.20
C SER A 737 21.68 3.54 9.88
N ASP A 738 20.40 3.70 9.52
CA ASP A 738 19.45 2.61 9.31
C ASP A 738 19.22 2.34 7.81
N ALA A 739 20.03 2.89 6.90
CA ALA A 739 19.86 2.71 5.45
C ALA A 739 19.78 1.23 5.02
N GLU A 740 20.51 0.35 5.69
CA GLU A 740 20.49 -1.11 5.44
C GLU A 740 19.15 -1.77 5.78
N SER A 741 18.29 -1.11 6.56
CA SER A 741 16.93 -1.58 6.87
C SER A 741 15.93 -1.33 5.74
N GLU A 742 16.26 -0.45 4.79
CA GLU A 742 15.39 -0.09 3.66
C GLU A 742 15.99 -0.43 2.28
N MET A 743 17.31 -0.48 2.19
CA MET A 743 18.06 -0.55 0.93
C MET A 743 19.04 -1.72 0.91
N THR A 744 19.23 -2.32 -0.26
CA THR A 744 20.27 -3.32 -0.49
C THR A 744 21.65 -2.67 -0.55
N ALA A 745 22.71 -3.43 -0.30
CA ALA A 745 24.08 -2.92 -0.43
C ALA A 745 24.38 -2.33 -1.84
N PRO A 746 23.96 -2.97 -2.97
CA PRO A 746 24.07 -2.35 -4.30
C PRO A 746 23.30 -1.03 -4.44
N GLU A 747 22.12 -0.90 -3.82
CA GLU A 747 21.35 0.35 -3.83
C GLU A 747 22.10 1.46 -3.08
N ILE A 748 22.64 1.17 -1.89
CA ILE A 748 23.43 2.12 -1.08
C ILE A 748 24.67 2.60 -1.85
N GLU A 749 25.36 1.69 -2.52
CA GLU A 749 26.53 2.02 -3.33
C GLU A 749 26.16 2.88 -4.54
N SER A 750 25.05 2.55 -5.22
CA SER A 750 24.52 3.33 -6.34
C SER A 750 24.16 4.75 -5.93
N VAL A 751 23.61 4.94 -4.72
CA VAL A 751 23.32 6.29 -4.19
C VAL A 751 24.59 7.11 -4.02
N LYS A 752 25.63 6.53 -3.39
CA LYS A 752 26.92 7.21 -3.20
C LYS A 752 27.50 7.67 -4.54
N LEU A 753 27.43 6.79 -5.54
CA LEU A 753 27.84 7.12 -6.91
C LEU A 753 26.97 8.23 -7.51
N HIS A 754 25.65 8.11 -7.46
CA HIS A 754 24.73 9.07 -8.08
C HIS A 754 24.81 10.48 -7.46
N VAL A 755 25.12 10.61 -6.17
CA VAL A 755 25.44 11.91 -5.55
C VAL A 755 26.65 12.55 -6.21
N ASN A 756 27.73 11.77 -6.42
CA ASN A 756 28.93 12.24 -7.10
C ASN A 756 28.63 12.65 -8.55
N LEU A 757 27.86 11.83 -9.28
CA LEU A 757 27.47 12.14 -10.66
C LEU A 757 26.59 13.38 -10.74
N LEU A 758 25.73 13.62 -9.76
CA LEU A 758 24.88 14.81 -9.71
C LEU A 758 25.71 16.08 -9.51
N LYS A 759 26.73 16.05 -8.64
CA LYS A 759 27.68 17.16 -8.46
C LYS A 759 28.45 17.46 -9.76
N VAL A 760 28.94 16.44 -10.44
CA VAL A 760 29.61 16.56 -11.75
C VAL A 760 28.67 17.17 -12.78
N ALA A 761 27.43 16.67 -12.88
CA ALA A 761 26.42 17.19 -13.81
C ALA A 761 26.04 18.65 -13.51
N LYS A 762 25.99 19.04 -12.22
CA LYS A 762 25.71 20.42 -11.79
C LYS A 762 26.84 21.40 -12.15
N LEU A 763 28.11 20.96 -12.10
CA LEU A 763 29.21 21.76 -12.66
C LEU A 763 29.06 21.90 -14.18
N LEU A 764 28.75 20.80 -14.88
CA LEU A 764 28.55 20.80 -16.34
C LEU A 764 27.36 21.67 -16.78
N SER A 765 26.37 21.92 -15.91
CA SER A 765 25.29 22.87 -16.18
C SER A 765 25.68 24.35 -16.00
N GLY A 766 26.89 24.61 -15.49
CA GLY A 766 27.42 25.96 -15.25
C GLY A 766 27.10 26.52 -13.85
N SER A 767 26.63 25.68 -12.93
CA SER A 767 26.42 26.10 -11.52
C SER A 767 27.74 26.44 -10.85
N LYS A 768 27.74 27.47 -10.00
CA LYS A 768 28.87 27.83 -9.12
C LYS A 768 28.78 27.19 -7.73
N SER A 769 27.74 26.39 -7.47
CA SER A 769 27.51 25.77 -6.17
C SER A 769 28.43 24.58 -5.86
N VAL A 770 29.22 24.13 -6.84
CA VAL A 770 30.15 23.01 -6.71
C VAL A 770 31.50 23.50 -7.22
N SER A 771 32.56 23.29 -6.44
CA SER A 771 33.91 23.71 -6.82
C SER A 771 34.57 22.72 -7.80
N SER A 772 35.61 23.16 -8.51
CA SER A 772 36.37 22.26 -9.38
C SER A 772 37.10 21.17 -8.58
N GLU A 773 37.57 21.49 -7.37
CA GLU A 773 38.25 20.55 -6.46
C GLU A 773 37.31 19.45 -5.95
N GLU A 774 36.06 19.82 -5.65
CA GLU A 774 35.01 18.87 -5.28
C GLU A 774 34.71 17.92 -6.44
N VAL A 775 34.64 18.44 -7.68
CA VAL A 775 34.42 17.60 -8.87
C VAL A 775 35.56 16.65 -9.12
N ASP A 776 36.82 17.07 -8.97
CA ASP A 776 37.97 16.17 -9.10
C ASP A 776 37.95 15.04 -8.06
N THR A 777 37.50 15.35 -6.84
CA THR A 777 37.28 14.34 -5.80
C THR A 777 36.16 13.37 -6.20
N CYS A 778 35.01 13.87 -6.67
CA CYS A 778 33.90 13.06 -7.16
C CYS A 778 34.33 12.16 -8.33
N LEU A 779 35.06 12.67 -9.31
CA LEU A 779 35.56 11.89 -10.45
C LEU A 779 36.53 10.80 -10.02
N SER A 780 37.37 11.07 -9.01
CA SER A 780 38.30 10.06 -8.48
C SER A 780 37.56 8.93 -7.76
N GLN A 781 36.49 9.25 -7.03
CA GLN A 781 35.61 8.23 -6.43
C GLN A 781 34.84 7.44 -7.49
N VAL A 782 34.40 8.08 -8.57
CA VAL A 782 33.75 7.41 -9.72
C VAL A 782 34.70 6.43 -10.40
N GLU A 783 35.95 6.82 -10.63
CA GLU A 783 36.96 5.93 -11.22
C GLU A 783 37.29 4.75 -10.31
N GLN A 784 37.45 4.99 -9.00
CA GLN A 784 37.63 3.91 -8.02
C GLN A 784 36.45 2.94 -8.04
N TRP A 785 35.22 3.46 -8.16
CA TRP A 785 34.02 2.64 -8.28
C TRP A 785 34.05 1.78 -9.56
N LEU A 786 34.38 2.37 -10.71
CA LEU A 786 34.52 1.64 -11.98
C LEU A 786 35.61 0.57 -11.92
N GLU A 787 36.78 0.89 -11.36
CA GLU A 787 37.89 -0.05 -11.18
C GLU A 787 37.51 -1.21 -10.24
N SER A 788 36.77 -0.93 -9.16
CA SER A 788 36.22 -1.96 -8.27
C SER A 788 35.21 -2.85 -9.01
N ARG A 789 34.30 -2.26 -9.77
CA ARG A 789 33.26 -2.98 -10.50
C ARG A 789 33.83 -3.80 -11.65
N SER A 790 34.88 -3.33 -12.32
CA SER A 790 35.60 -4.14 -13.30
C SER A 790 36.15 -5.43 -12.66
N LYS A 791 36.77 -5.31 -11.48
CA LYS A 791 37.29 -6.47 -10.72
C LYS A 791 36.17 -7.40 -10.24
N ASP A 792 35.07 -6.86 -9.74
CA ASP A 792 33.93 -7.66 -9.26
C ASP A 792 33.25 -8.48 -10.36
N PHE A 793 33.24 -7.97 -11.59
CA PHE A 793 32.70 -8.64 -12.77
C PHE A 793 33.79 -9.33 -13.62
N ALA A 794 35.06 -9.31 -13.21
CA ALA A 794 36.11 -10.00 -13.96
C ALA A 794 35.87 -11.53 -13.91
N LEU A 795 35.85 -12.16 -15.08
CA LEU A 795 35.72 -13.62 -15.19
C LEU A 795 37.09 -14.27 -15.07
N ASP A 796 37.17 -15.32 -14.25
CA ASP A 796 38.32 -16.21 -14.17
C ASP A 796 38.33 -17.26 -15.31
N SER A 797 39.29 -18.19 -15.26
CA SER A 797 39.40 -19.29 -16.23
C SER A 797 38.20 -20.25 -16.21
N ALA A 798 37.46 -20.34 -15.11
CA ALA A 798 36.25 -21.14 -14.95
C ALA A 798 34.97 -20.39 -15.37
N LYS A 799 35.11 -19.16 -15.89
CA LYS A 799 34.00 -18.24 -16.19
C LYS A 799 33.17 -17.91 -14.96
N LEU A 800 33.83 -17.81 -13.81
CA LEU A 800 33.25 -17.38 -12.54
C LEU A 800 33.79 -15.98 -12.20
N SER A 801 32.93 -15.12 -11.67
CA SER A 801 33.31 -13.80 -11.16
C SER A 801 32.98 -13.68 -9.68
N PRO A 802 33.63 -12.77 -8.93
CA PRO A 802 33.30 -12.51 -7.53
C PRO A 802 31.83 -12.19 -7.29
N VAL A 803 31.18 -11.43 -8.18
CA VAL A 803 29.74 -11.14 -8.05
C VAL A 803 28.89 -12.40 -8.24
N MET A 804 29.22 -13.26 -9.22
CA MET A 804 28.50 -14.53 -9.43
C MET A 804 28.67 -15.47 -8.23
N SER A 805 29.88 -15.59 -7.67
CA SER A 805 30.13 -16.39 -6.47
C SER A 805 29.25 -15.99 -5.28
N ARG A 806 28.95 -14.68 -5.14
CA ARG A 806 28.15 -14.15 -4.03
C ARG A 806 26.64 -14.17 -4.29
N THR A 807 26.22 -14.18 -5.54
CA THR A 807 24.83 -13.83 -5.91
C THR A 807 24.16 -14.74 -6.93
N ALA A 808 24.87 -15.61 -7.65
CA ALA A 808 24.23 -16.54 -8.57
C ALA A 808 23.54 -17.70 -7.83
N VAL A 809 22.68 -18.43 -8.54
CA VAL A 809 22.11 -19.69 -8.06
C VAL A 809 23.10 -20.82 -8.34
N PHE A 810 23.34 -21.66 -7.34
CA PHE A 810 24.23 -22.82 -7.42
C PHE A 810 23.41 -24.09 -7.19
N LEU A 811 23.29 -24.94 -8.21
CA LEU A 811 22.68 -26.27 -8.06
C LEU A 811 23.72 -27.32 -7.61
N GLN A 812 24.97 -27.11 -7.99
CA GLN A 812 26.12 -27.91 -7.58
C GLN A 812 27.14 -27.00 -6.86
N PRO A 813 27.94 -27.52 -5.92
CA PRO A 813 28.99 -26.75 -5.28
C PRO A 813 29.91 -26.09 -6.31
N GLU A 814 30.31 -24.85 -6.03
CA GLU A 814 31.33 -24.09 -6.78
C GLU A 814 30.98 -23.67 -8.22
N THR A 815 29.93 -24.22 -8.83
CA THR A 815 29.56 -23.92 -10.23
C THR A 815 28.25 -23.13 -10.33
N PRO A 816 28.27 -21.88 -10.82
CA PRO A 816 27.06 -21.06 -10.94
C PRO A 816 26.20 -21.61 -12.07
N SER A 817 24.92 -21.81 -11.79
CA SER A 817 23.99 -22.47 -12.71
C SER A 817 23.01 -21.49 -13.36
N ALA A 818 22.54 -20.50 -12.61
CA ALA A 818 21.51 -19.55 -13.06
C ALA A 818 21.63 -18.18 -12.35
N PRO A 819 21.00 -17.12 -12.87
CA PRO A 819 20.92 -15.84 -12.15
C PRO A 819 19.99 -15.96 -10.94
N SER A 820 20.27 -15.22 -9.86
CA SER A 820 19.28 -14.91 -8.83
C SER A 820 18.80 -13.47 -8.97
N TRP A 821 17.80 -13.09 -8.19
CA TRP A 821 17.38 -11.70 -8.06
C TRP A 821 18.50 -10.77 -7.61
N LYS A 822 19.40 -11.21 -6.72
CA LYS A 822 20.51 -10.39 -6.22
C LYS A 822 21.49 -10.07 -7.33
N TYR A 823 21.79 -11.07 -8.17
CA TYR A 823 22.67 -10.90 -9.32
C TYR A 823 22.07 -9.92 -10.34
N LEU A 824 20.80 -10.14 -10.72
CA LEU A 824 20.11 -9.27 -11.69
C LEU A 824 19.99 -7.84 -11.15
N HIS A 825 19.62 -7.68 -9.88
CA HIS A 825 19.48 -6.39 -9.24
C HIS A 825 20.78 -5.59 -9.25
N ASP A 826 21.91 -6.20 -8.87
CA ASP A 826 23.23 -5.56 -8.92
C ASP A 826 23.63 -5.23 -10.36
N ALA A 827 23.47 -6.18 -11.30
CA ALA A 827 23.80 -5.97 -12.70
C ALA A 827 22.99 -4.81 -13.32
N PHE A 828 21.68 -4.72 -13.08
CA PHE A 828 20.84 -3.64 -13.60
C PHE A 828 21.15 -2.29 -12.96
N LEU A 829 21.50 -2.24 -11.67
CA LEU A 829 21.93 -0.99 -11.01
C LEU A 829 23.28 -0.50 -11.55
N VAL A 830 24.23 -1.41 -11.79
CA VAL A 830 25.49 -1.08 -12.48
C VAL A 830 25.22 -0.57 -13.89
N LEU A 831 24.34 -1.24 -14.66
CA LEU A 831 23.98 -0.80 -16.01
C LEU A 831 23.26 0.56 -16.01
N GLU A 832 22.37 0.84 -15.04
CA GLU A 832 21.74 2.16 -14.87
C GLU A 832 22.82 3.22 -14.60
N SER A 833 23.77 2.93 -13.70
CA SER A 833 24.87 3.82 -13.34
C SER A 833 25.81 4.11 -14.52
N LEU A 834 26.19 3.08 -15.28
CA LEU A 834 26.99 3.21 -16.50
C LEU A 834 26.29 4.05 -17.56
N LYS A 835 24.96 4.00 -17.62
CA LYS A 835 24.16 4.85 -18.52
C LYS A 835 24.17 6.32 -18.10
N ALA A 836 24.14 6.61 -16.79
CA ALA A 836 24.35 7.99 -16.33
C ALA A 836 25.76 8.49 -16.68
N LEU A 837 26.77 7.63 -16.52
CA LEU A 837 28.15 7.92 -16.88
C LEU A 837 28.34 8.12 -18.40
N SER A 838 27.67 7.35 -19.25
CA SER A 838 27.73 7.53 -20.71
C SER A 838 27.19 8.89 -21.15
N PHE A 839 26.13 9.40 -20.48
CA PHE A 839 25.65 10.77 -20.68
C PHE A 839 26.71 11.80 -20.30
N ILE A 840 27.34 11.67 -19.12
CA ILE A 840 28.41 12.57 -18.68
C ILE A 840 29.57 12.56 -19.67
N TYR A 841 30.03 11.38 -20.09
CA TYR A 841 31.08 11.22 -21.09
C TYR A 841 30.71 11.92 -22.41
N THR A 842 29.48 11.71 -22.90
CA THR A 842 28.98 12.31 -24.14
C THR A 842 28.90 13.83 -24.04
N ILE A 843 28.43 14.37 -22.91
CA ILE A 843 28.33 15.81 -22.66
C ILE A 843 29.73 16.43 -22.58
N ALA A 844 30.65 15.81 -21.85
CA ALA A 844 32.03 16.30 -21.68
C ALA A 844 32.86 16.22 -22.97
N SER A 845 32.58 15.25 -23.85
CA SER A 845 33.32 15.04 -25.10
C SER A 845 32.90 15.98 -26.25
N LYS A 846 31.76 16.69 -26.13
CA LYS A 846 31.27 17.60 -27.19
C LYS A 846 32.16 18.85 -27.33
N LYS A 847 32.74 19.04 -28.52
CA LYS A 847 33.47 20.26 -28.90
C LYS A 847 32.51 21.45 -29.08
N GLY A 848 32.78 22.58 -28.43
CA GLY A 848 32.09 23.86 -28.67
C GLY A 848 30.99 24.26 -27.68
N SER A 849 30.80 23.54 -26.58
CA SER A 849 29.87 23.94 -25.51
C SER A 849 30.39 25.14 -24.71
N LYS A 850 29.49 26.08 -24.34
CA LYS A 850 29.77 27.20 -23.41
C LYS A 850 29.83 26.76 -21.93
N THR A 851 29.69 25.46 -21.65
CA THR A 851 29.67 24.89 -20.30
C THR A 851 31.08 24.69 -19.71
N ALA A 852 31.16 24.50 -18.39
CA ALA A 852 32.39 24.09 -17.71
C ALA A 852 32.96 22.79 -18.35
N LYS A 853 34.29 22.66 -18.40
CA LYS A 853 34.97 21.54 -19.04
C LYS A 853 35.67 20.66 -18.00
N LEU A 854 35.55 19.36 -18.18
CA LEU A 854 36.33 18.37 -17.42
C LEU A 854 37.73 18.18 -18.06
N PRO A 855 38.74 17.74 -17.30
CA PRO A 855 40.07 17.42 -17.84
C PRO A 855 40.00 16.34 -18.93
N LYS A 856 40.69 16.55 -20.06
CA LYS A 856 40.56 15.68 -21.26
C LYS A 856 41.05 14.26 -21.01
N ASP A 857 42.17 14.14 -20.30
CA ASP A 857 42.78 12.88 -19.85
C ASP A 857 41.82 12.08 -18.96
N ARG A 858 41.11 12.74 -18.04
CA ARG A 858 40.10 12.10 -17.18
C ARG A 858 38.88 11.63 -17.98
N VAL A 859 38.43 12.42 -18.96
CA VAL A 859 37.30 12.02 -19.84
C VAL A 859 37.65 10.81 -20.70
N GLU A 860 38.88 10.74 -21.24
CA GLU A 860 39.36 9.57 -21.98
C GLU A 860 39.42 8.33 -21.06
N LYS A 861 40.04 8.44 -19.89
CA LYS A 861 40.09 7.35 -18.90
C LYS A 861 38.70 6.85 -18.49
N LEU A 862 37.74 7.76 -18.27
CA LEU A 862 36.36 7.41 -17.96
C LEU A 862 35.71 6.61 -19.10
N GLY A 863 35.92 7.02 -20.35
CA GLY A 863 35.39 6.32 -21.52
C GLY A 863 35.88 4.86 -21.58
N ASP A 864 37.18 4.65 -21.37
CA ASP A 864 37.78 3.31 -21.38
C ASP A 864 37.22 2.43 -20.25
N LEU A 865 37.17 2.95 -19.02
CA LEU A 865 36.64 2.22 -17.86
C LEU A 865 35.14 1.90 -18.00
N ILE A 866 34.33 2.82 -18.54
CA ILE A 866 32.90 2.59 -18.80
C ILE A 866 32.74 1.42 -19.79
N GLY A 867 33.52 1.40 -20.87
CA GLY A 867 33.49 0.33 -21.87
C GLY A 867 33.92 -1.03 -21.29
N GLU A 868 34.99 -1.04 -20.49
CA GLU A 868 35.50 -2.23 -19.83
C GLU A 868 34.46 -2.86 -18.89
N VAL A 869 33.90 -2.06 -17.96
CA VAL A 869 32.88 -2.56 -17.01
C VAL A 869 31.63 -3.03 -17.77
N TYR A 870 31.19 -2.29 -18.79
CA TYR A 870 30.03 -2.66 -19.60
C TYR A 870 30.20 -4.02 -20.28
N GLU A 871 31.35 -4.27 -20.91
CA GLU A 871 31.60 -5.57 -21.53
C GLU A 871 31.85 -6.69 -20.51
N SER A 872 32.45 -6.40 -19.34
CA SER A 872 32.59 -7.37 -18.25
C SER A 872 31.22 -7.82 -17.72
N VAL A 873 30.29 -6.90 -17.46
CA VAL A 873 28.91 -7.22 -17.05
C VAL A 873 28.23 -8.09 -18.12
N ARG A 874 28.35 -7.72 -19.41
CA ARG A 874 27.78 -8.50 -20.52
C ARG A 874 28.41 -9.87 -20.66
N ALA A 875 29.71 -10.01 -20.44
CA ALA A 875 30.40 -11.30 -20.46
C ALA A 875 29.88 -12.24 -19.38
N ASN A 876 29.60 -11.72 -18.17
CA ASN A 876 28.99 -12.50 -17.10
C ASN A 876 27.57 -12.96 -17.47
N ILE A 877 26.75 -12.07 -18.01
CA ILE A 877 25.39 -12.41 -18.44
C ILE A 877 25.41 -13.50 -19.53
N ARG A 878 26.33 -13.40 -20.51
CA ARG A 878 26.54 -14.44 -21.52
C ARG A 878 27.02 -15.76 -20.92
N ALA A 879 27.90 -15.72 -19.92
CA ALA A 879 28.39 -16.90 -19.21
C ALA A 879 27.24 -17.63 -18.50
N LEU A 880 26.45 -16.92 -17.67
CA LEU A 880 25.26 -17.49 -17.03
C LEU A 880 24.26 -18.03 -18.04
N LYS A 881 23.99 -17.28 -19.12
CA LYS A 881 23.10 -17.76 -20.19
C LYS A 881 23.59 -19.08 -20.77
N SER A 882 24.89 -19.20 -21.05
CA SER A 882 25.44 -20.45 -21.56
C SER A 882 25.29 -21.62 -20.59
N ARG A 883 25.36 -21.38 -19.27
CA ARG A 883 25.15 -22.40 -18.22
C ARG A 883 23.69 -22.85 -18.13
N VAL A 884 22.74 -21.92 -18.22
CA VAL A 884 21.31 -22.26 -18.23
C VAL A 884 20.98 -23.17 -19.40
N SER A 885 21.57 -22.94 -20.58
CA SER A 885 21.33 -23.78 -21.76
C SER A 885 22.23 -25.04 -21.85
N GLU A 886 22.98 -25.41 -20.80
CA GLU A 886 23.84 -26.61 -20.84
C GLU A 886 23.03 -27.93 -20.88
N PRO A 887 23.48 -28.93 -21.67
CA PRO A 887 22.87 -30.26 -21.65
C PRO A 887 22.90 -30.87 -20.24
N GLY A 888 21.74 -31.33 -19.75
CA GLY A 888 21.61 -31.94 -18.41
C GLY A 888 21.18 -30.98 -17.30
N MET A 889 21.08 -29.68 -17.58
CA MET A 889 20.55 -28.69 -16.62
C MET A 889 19.12 -29.02 -16.17
N LEU A 890 18.24 -29.36 -17.13
CA LEU A 890 16.86 -29.77 -16.83
C LEU A 890 16.81 -30.99 -15.90
N GLY A 891 17.58 -32.05 -16.21
CA GLY A 891 17.65 -33.24 -15.37
C GLY A 891 18.19 -32.95 -13.96
N SER A 892 19.16 -32.04 -13.85
CA SER A 892 19.69 -31.60 -12.56
C SER A 892 18.65 -30.86 -11.72
N LEU A 893 17.80 -30.03 -12.34
CA LEU A 893 16.69 -29.35 -11.68
C LEU A 893 15.62 -30.34 -11.21
N VAL A 894 15.24 -31.30 -12.05
CA VAL A 894 14.26 -32.35 -11.71
C VAL A 894 14.75 -33.18 -10.53
N GLU A 895 15.99 -33.66 -10.56
CA GLU A 895 16.58 -34.39 -9.43
C GLU A 895 16.65 -33.53 -8.17
N LEU A 896 16.91 -32.23 -8.29
CA LEU A 896 16.96 -31.31 -7.15
C LEU A 896 15.59 -31.10 -6.49
N VAL A 897 14.52 -30.99 -7.29
CA VAL A 897 13.15 -30.92 -6.78
C VAL A 897 12.83 -32.19 -6.00
N LEU A 898 13.22 -33.36 -6.53
CA LEU A 898 12.97 -34.67 -5.91
C LEU A 898 13.97 -35.07 -4.81
N ALA A 899 15.04 -34.30 -4.60
CA ALA A 899 16.09 -34.65 -3.64
C ALA A 899 15.63 -34.58 -2.18
N GLY A 900 16.09 -35.54 -1.37
CA GLY A 900 15.80 -35.68 0.06
C GLY A 900 16.28 -37.02 0.59
N GLY A 901 16.05 -37.30 1.88
CA GLY A 901 16.16 -38.66 2.41
C GLY A 901 15.23 -39.62 1.65
N GLN A 902 15.48 -40.93 1.75
CA GLN A 902 14.76 -41.94 0.96
C GLN A 902 13.22 -41.82 1.07
N GLU A 903 12.72 -41.54 2.27
CA GLU A 903 11.29 -41.36 2.54
C GLU A 903 10.72 -40.10 1.87
N LEU A 904 11.35 -38.95 2.06
CA LEU A 904 10.92 -37.69 1.44
C LEU A 904 10.98 -37.77 -0.09
N ARG A 905 12.05 -38.34 -0.66
CA ARG A 905 12.17 -38.55 -2.11
C ARG A 905 11.01 -39.38 -2.64
N THR A 906 10.72 -40.50 -1.97
CA THR A 906 9.59 -41.37 -2.34
C THR A 906 8.25 -40.62 -2.28
N GLU A 907 8.06 -39.76 -1.29
CA GLU A 907 6.82 -39.01 -1.14
C GLU A 907 6.69 -37.89 -2.17
N LEU A 908 7.79 -37.22 -2.52
CA LEU A 908 7.85 -36.24 -3.59
C LEU A 908 7.55 -36.87 -4.95
N GLU A 909 8.17 -38.02 -5.28
CA GLU A 909 7.92 -38.76 -6.53
C GLU A 909 6.45 -39.21 -6.67
N LYS A 910 5.79 -39.54 -5.56
CA LYS A 910 4.36 -39.91 -5.56
C LYS A 910 3.42 -38.71 -5.66
N THR A 911 3.85 -37.54 -5.20
CA THR A 911 3.01 -36.34 -5.11
C THR A 911 3.18 -35.44 -6.33
N LEU A 912 4.42 -35.27 -6.78
CA LEU A 912 4.83 -34.45 -7.91
C LEU A 912 5.00 -35.37 -9.13
N ASP A 913 4.00 -35.38 -10.01
CA ASP A 913 4.07 -36.11 -11.28
C ASP A 913 5.31 -35.68 -12.09
N ILE A 914 6.18 -36.62 -12.47
CA ILE A 914 7.51 -36.32 -13.05
C ILE A 914 7.41 -35.45 -14.32
N PRO A 915 6.53 -35.74 -15.30
CA PRO A 915 6.35 -34.86 -16.46
C PRO A 915 5.92 -33.43 -16.10
N ALA A 916 5.12 -33.25 -15.03
CA ALA A 916 4.75 -31.92 -14.55
C ALA A 916 5.95 -31.19 -13.94
N VAL A 917 6.82 -31.91 -13.21
CA VAL A 917 8.08 -31.35 -12.68
C VAL A 917 9.02 -30.95 -13.82
N GLU A 918 9.15 -31.77 -14.85
CA GLU A 918 9.95 -31.45 -16.05
C GLU A 918 9.45 -30.16 -16.72
N LEU A 919 8.12 -30.00 -16.87
CA LEU A 919 7.53 -28.79 -17.42
C LEU A 919 7.87 -27.56 -16.57
N VAL A 920 7.65 -27.62 -15.26
CA VAL A 920 7.94 -26.50 -14.34
C VAL A 920 9.43 -26.10 -14.38
N CYS A 921 10.33 -27.09 -14.40
CA CYS A 921 11.77 -26.85 -14.50
C CYS A 921 12.16 -26.25 -15.86
N GLY A 922 11.52 -26.69 -16.95
CA GLY A 922 11.72 -26.12 -18.28
C GLY A 922 11.28 -24.65 -18.36
N GLU A 923 10.09 -24.33 -17.85
CA GLU A 923 9.58 -22.96 -17.79
C GLU A 923 10.45 -22.05 -16.91
N LEU A 924 11.03 -22.59 -15.83
CA LEU A 924 12.00 -21.86 -15.00
C LEU A 924 13.26 -21.49 -15.79
N MET A 925 13.79 -22.43 -16.58
CA MET A 925 14.94 -22.18 -17.44
C MET A 925 14.64 -21.11 -18.50
N GLU A 926 13.48 -21.18 -19.16
CA GLU A 926 13.03 -20.18 -20.14
C GLU A 926 12.97 -18.77 -19.51
N SER A 927 12.40 -18.66 -18.31
CA SER A 927 12.30 -17.39 -17.57
C SER A 927 13.66 -16.80 -17.17
N TRP A 928 14.63 -17.66 -16.84
CA TRP A 928 16.02 -17.22 -16.63
C TRP A 928 16.65 -16.70 -17.93
N GLU A 929 16.49 -17.41 -19.04
CA GLU A 929 17.00 -16.96 -20.34
C GLU A 929 16.40 -15.63 -20.76
N GLU A 930 15.09 -15.45 -20.59
CA GLU A 930 14.38 -14.19 -20.84
C GLU A 930 14.96 -13.05 -20.01
N SER A 931 15.16 -13.25 -18.71
CA SER A 931 15.70 -12.24 -17.81
C SER A 931 17.13 -11.82 -18.18
N LEU A 932 17.98 -12.79 -18.55
CA LEU A 932 19.34 -12.54 -19.03
C LEU A 932 19.34 -11.83 -20.40
N ASN A 933 18.43 -12.19 -21.31
CA ASN A 933 18.25 -11.50 -22.59
C ASN A 933 17.85 -10.04 -22.40
N GLY A 934 16.96 -9.76 -21.44
CA GLY A 934 16.60 -8.41 -21.03
C GLY A 934 17.81 -7.59 -20.58
N ALA A 935 18.64 -8.16 -19.70
CA ALA A 935 19.87 -7.51 -19.26
C ALA A 935 20.85 -7.23 -20.43
N LEU A 936 20.98 -8.17 -21.38
CA LEU A 936 21.80 -7.97 -22.60
C LEU A 936 21.25 -6.90 -23.55
N SER A 937 19.96 -6.56 -23.45
CA SER A 937 19.32 -5.55 -24.31
C SER A 937 19.60 -4.11 -23.88
N VAL A 938 20.10 -3.89 -22.65
CA VAL A 938 20.38 -2.56 -22.11
C VAL A 938 21.52 -1.89 -22.88
N LYS A 939 21.24 -0.69 -23.40
CA LYS A 939 22.20 0.14 -24.15
C LYS A 939 22.61 1.37 -23.33
N LEU A 940 23.90 1.71 -23.41
CA LEU A 940 24.49 2.92 -22.84
C LEU A 940 24.20 4.16 -23.67
#